data_AF-A0A9E3PJT7-F1
#
_entry.id   AF-A0A9E3PJT7-F1
#
_cell.length_a   1.000
_cell.length_b   1.000
_cell.length_c   1.000
_cell.angle_alpha   90.00
_cell.angle_beta   90.00
_cell.angle_gamma   90.00
#
_symmetry.space_group_name_H-M   'P 1'
#
loop_
_entity.id
_entity.type
_entity.pdbx_description
1 polymer ?
#
loop_
_entity_poly.entity_id
_entity_poly.type
_entity_poly.pdbx_seq_one_letter_code
_entity_poly.pdbx_strand_id
1 'polypeptide(L)'
;MSEPEAASQRPQRRVKRVTHGPAPAHVEPLPAAVPQTKNLTFQGDFWQLGDGLFGGWAFDPRHPERKLAVELWLDGVVTSLVRADLFVPELREAEGTDGCHGFATSLKLSSLAHTRQVSAYVANTDHHLGTVHLSSTGSARPAKPEDIAGSVRWVGGIRVVGWARDRVHIEKTLTVSLFEGSRLLAEVPADMWYEPGPDEPLAPGRHGFDITLPMELADGRVHEIRVLTERGTELAGSPIALLTLGSGIEQFGLADIAPASKDELARLAYLERLMPSALPLTSYADWRMAYAPKAPQLAETPRIAAVVFGPSDQAEETLQSLDGDDAPLWTAVALESLSPGGLDLWREARAHLVAEDSDVILVLKAGSRVHPAALTSLAAAMAGPDKPALVYSDSEIALADGTLLPRFKPAFDKERFLAQGYICDLVAFDASLLPELSEDDSVSDYGLVAHVVANALAAGRPIGHVPNVLVTVPVSSAEAEADALVAALPPLLDPERETHVVVSEGRLFPAIRIRPEVDHEALVSIIIPTRDRLDLLRPCVESIFARTAHPAFEVLIADNDSREEDTLAYFRELTYRGVRILPAPGPFNYARINNAAAREARGCYLLLLNNDTEVEDRDWLTALLEAGIAADAGAVGAKLLWPSGLVQHGGVVLGSHFGAAHAFNERQGDEPGYDGLLEVTRETSAVTAACLLVKRDDYFAVGGLDERLFPVNFNDVDLCLKLRAIGRRNIWTPHAVLRHKESASRGQDASAERQSRTRRELNALRLKWGETLVSDPLYSPCLNRDAYPYTGIAWPPRDRAMRLNQPPQPNTMFKWLS
;
A
#
# COMPACT_ATOMS: atom_id res chain seq x y z
N MET A 1 58.02 -22.46 -18.88
CA MET A 1 58.18 -22.59 -20.35
C MET A 1 57.08 -23.50 -20.86
N SER A 2 56.61 -23.26 -22.10
CA SER A 2 55.84 -24.19 -22.95
C SER A 2 54.62 -24.92 -22.35
N GLU A 3 53.44 -24.37 -22.63
CA GLU A 3 52.28 -25.13 -23.13
C GLU A 3 52.62 -25.82 -24.48
N PRO A 4 51.88 -26.85 -24.98
CA PRO A 4 50.49 -26.65 -25.45
C PRO A 4 49.48 -27.84 -25.36
N GLU A 5 48.20 -27.45 -25.47
CA GLU A 5 47.05 -28.09 -26.16
C GLU A 5 46.76 -29.61 -26.15
N ALA A 6 45.55 -29.97 -25.72
CA ALA A 6 44.58 -30.75 -26.52
C ALA A 6 43.13 -30.56 -25.99
N ALA A 7 42.12 -30.57 -26.88
CA ALA A 7 40.75 -30.13 -26.57
C ALA A 7 39.71 -31.27 -26.48
N SER A 8 38.56 -30.99 -25.83
CA SER A 8 37.27 -31.61 -26.17
C SER A 8 36.11 -30.66 -25.87
N GLN A 9 35.03 -30.75 -26.65
CA GLN A 9 34.02 -29.70 -26.83
C GLN A 9 32.65 -30.05 -26.21
N ARG A 10 31.93 -29.04 -25.71
CA ARG A 10 30.45 -29.01 -25.66
C ARG A 10 29.92 -27.62 -26.08
N PRO A 11 28.70 -27.52 -26.64
CA PRO A 11 28.40 -26.52 -27.65
C PRO A 11 27.86 -25.17 -27.13
N GLN A 12 28.16 -24.10 -27.88
CA GLN A 12 27.59 -22.77 -27.71
C GLN A 12 26.14 -22.70 -28.26
N ARG A 13 25.24 -21.96 -27.59
CA ARG A 13 24.12 -21.28 -28.25
C ARG A 13 24.48 -19.80 -28.43
N ARG A 14 24.43 -19.30 -29.67
CA ARG A 14 24.78 -17.92 -30.02
C ARG A 14 23.58 -16.98 -29.85
N VAL A 15 23.79 -15.84 -29.18
CA VAL A 15 22.97 -14.64 -29.35
C VAL A 15 23.71 -13.67 -30.27
N LYS A 16 22.99 -13.09 -31.23
CA LYS A 16 23.56 -12.26 -32.31
C LYS A 16 23.26 -10.79 -32.02
N ARG A 17 24.28 -9.93 -31.88
CA ARG A 17 24.16 -8.47 -31.97
C ARG A 17 24.97 -7.99 -33.18
N VAL A 18 24.43 -7.01 -33.91
CA VAL A 18 25.08 -6.36 -35.05
C VAL A 18 25.29 -4.90 -34.70
N THR A 19 26.51 -4.41 -34.92
CA THR A 19 26.86 -2.99 -34.83
C THR A 19 27.58 -2.59 -36.12
N HIS A 20 27.20 -1.44 -36.69
CA HIS A 20 27.91 -0.84 -37.81
C HIS A 20 28.77 0.33 -37.29
N GLY A 21 30.03 0.38 -37.72
CA GLY A 21 30.92 1.53 -37.54
C GLY A 21 31.00 2.39 -38.80
N PRO A 22 31.37 3.67 -38.70
CA PRO A 22 31.46 4.59 -39.84
C PRO A 22 32.85 4.57 -40.52
N ALA A 23 32.93 5.17 -41.73
CA ALA A 23 34.16 5.39 -42.49
C ALA A 23 34.34 6.90 -42.87
N PRO A 24 35.55 7.40 -43.19
CA PRO A 24 35.85 8.85 -43.25
C PRO A 24 36.29 9.40 -44.65
N ALA A 25 36.23 10.73 -44.87
CA ALA A 25 37.20 11.57 -45.63
C ALA A 25 36.75 13.03 -45.97
N HIS A 26 37.61 14.04 -45.67
CA HIS A 26 38.17 15.19 -46.46
C HIS A 26 37.37 15.97 -47.58
N VAL A 27 37.58 17.28 -47.93
CA VAL A 27 38.36 18.48 -47.43
C VAL A 27 38.03 19.79 -48.24
N GLU A 28 37.91 20.97 -47.57
CA GLU A 28 38.22 22.41 -47.95
C GLU A 28 37.82 23.08 -49.33
N PRO A 29 38.00 24.42 -49.58
CA PRO A 29 37.42 25.61 -48.87
C PRO A 29 37.08 26.90 -49.74
N LEU A 30 36.62 28.01 -49.08
CA LEU A 30 36.64 29.48 -49.45
C LEU A 30 35.68 30.06 -50.56
N PRO A 31 35.39 31.39 -50.63
CA PRO A 31 35.11 32.41 -49.57
C PRO A 31 33.99 33.48 -49.87
N ALA A 32 33.67 34.34 -48.88
CA ALA A 32 33.13 35.74 -48.96
C ALA A 32 31.65 35.98 -49.44
N ALA A 33 30.86 36.94 -48.93
CA ALA A 33 31.00 37.90 -47.80
C ALA A 33 29.63 38.61 -47.44
N VAL A 34 29.67 39.47 -46.40
CA VAL A 34 28.69 40.55 -46.01
C VAL A 34 27.47 40.11 -45.15
N PRO A 35 27.01 40.89 -44.13
CA PRO A 35 27.55 42.14 -43.53
C PRO A 35 27.96 42.01 -42.04
N GLN A 36 28.78 42.95 -41.56
CA GLN A 36 28.97 43.17 -40.12
C GLN A 36 27.71 43.82 -39.50
N THR A 37 26.88 43.04 -38.82
CA THR A 37 25.83 43.57 -37.94
C THR A 37 26.45 44.14 -36.67
N LYS A 38 26.10 45.39 -36.35
CA LYS A 38 26.43 46.05 -35.06
C LYS A 38 26.03 45.14 -33.90
N ASN A 39 26.95 44.97 -32.93
CA ASN A 39 26.83 44.06 -31.79
C ASN A 39 25.41 43.97 -31.22
N LEU A 40 24.79 42.78 -31.35
CA LEU A 40 23.68 42.37 -30.50
C LEU A 40 24.26 41.92 -29.15
N THR A 41 24.36 42.85 -28.22
CA THR A 41 24.63 42.52 -26.82
C THR A 41 23.31 42.18 -26.13
N PHE A 42 22.84 40.95 -26.36
CA PHE A 42 21.91 40.32 -25.42
C PHE A 42 22.58 40.26 -24.03
N GLN A 43 21.79 40.09 -22.98
CA GLN A 43 22.30 39.89 -21.63
C GLN A 43 21.77 38.57 -21.10
N GLY A 44 22.63 37.87 -20.37
CA GLY A 44 22.29 36.60 -19.77
C GLY A 44 23.48 35.97 -19.08
N ASP A 45 23.19 34.90 -18.36
CA ASP A 45 24.14 34.09 -17.61
C ASP A 45 23.60 32.65 -17.56
N PHE A 46 24.49 31.68 -17.40
CA PHE A 46 24.18 30.25 -17.52
C PHE A 46 25.02 29.41 -16.57
N TRP A 47 24.34 28.54 -15.82
CA TRP A 47 24.92 27.74 -14.75
C TRP A 47 24.22 26.38 -14.61
N GLN A 48 24.82 25.50 -13.81
CA GLN A 48 24.23 24.22 -13.43
C GLN A 48 23.44 24.39 -12.13
N LEU A 49 22.20 23.89 -12.12
CA LEU A 49 21.28 23.91 -10.98
C LEU A 49 21.28 22.57 -10.19
N GLY A 50 21.73 21.49 -10.82
CA GLY A 50 21.82 20.16 -10.21
C GLY A 50 22.33 19.11 -11.22
N ASP A 51 22.33 17.83 -10.85
CA ASP A 51 22.76 16.77 -11.76
C ASP A 51 21.78 16.65 -12.94
N GLY A 52 22.30 16.97 -14.13
CA GLY A 52 21.51 17.09 -15.35
C GLY A 52 20.59 18.29 -15.45
N LEU A 53 20.43 19.12 -14.40
CA LEU A 53 19.61 20.32 -14.45
C LEU A 53 20.48 21.56 -14.69
N PHE A 54 20.19 22.26 -15.79
CA PHE A 54 20.88 23.49 -16.18
C PHE A 54 19.89 24.64 -16.26
N GLY A 55 20.34 25.86 -15.96
CA GLY A 55 19.50 27.04 -16.00
C GLY A 55 20.29 28.33 -16.08
N GLY A 56 19.56 29.44 -16.12
CA GLY A 56 20.14 30.74 -16.33
C GLY A 56 19.06 31.76 -16.66
N TRP A 57 19.46 32.88 -17.26
CA TRP A 57 18.53 33.86 -17.81
C TRP A 57 19.08 34.48 -19.09
N ALA A 58 18.18 34.98 -19.95
CA ALA A 58 18.53 35.63 -21.21
C ALA A 58 17.46 36.63 -21.66
N PHE A 59 17.84 37.88 -21.93
CA PHE A 59 16.95 38.91 -22.51
C PHE A 59 17.65 39.86 -23.49
N ASP A 60 16.87 40.54 -24.35
CA ASP A 60 17.36 41.65 -25.20
C ASP A 60 17.00 42.98 -24.54
N PRO A 61 17.96 43.79 -24.05
CA PRO A 61 17.68 45.09 -23.44
C PRO A 61 16.97 46.11 -24.35
N ARG A 62 16.89 45.86 -25.67
CA ARG A 62 16.15 46.72 -26.63
C ARG A 62 14.72 46.23 -26.88
N HIS A 63 14.43 44.99 -26.50
CA HIS A 63 13.13 44.33 -26.62
C HIS A 63 12.86 43.50 -25.35
N PRO A 64 12.79 44.13 -24.16
CA PRO A 64 12.62 43.42 -22.90
C PRO A 64 11.26 42.71 -22.80
N GLU A 65 10.28 43.03 -23.65
CA GLU A 65 9.05 42.26 -23.82
C GLU A 65 9.27 40.86 -24.43
N ARG A 66 10.42 40.64 -25.09
CA ARG A 66 10.68 39.44 -25.89
C ARG A 66 11.30 38.32 -25.05
N LYS A 67 10.60 37.18 -25.00
CA LYS A 67 11.13 35.93 -24.44
C LYS A 67 12.05 35.27 -25.48
N LEU A 68 13.33 35.10 -25.11
CA LEU A 68 14.32 34.46 -25.95
C LEU A 68 14.17 32.94 -25.88
N ALA A 69 14.68 32.25 -26.90
CA ALA A 69 14.93 30.81 -26.82
C ALA A 69 16.43 30.60 -26.66
N VAL A 70 16.81 29.58 -25.90
CA VAL A 70 18.19 29.25 -25.54
C VAL A 70 18.48 27.82 -25.96
N GLU A 71 19.52 27.65 -26.77
CA GLU A 71 20.04 26.35 -27.20
C GLU A 71 21.10 25.88 -26.22
N LEU A 72 21.01 24.62 -25.77
CA LEU A 72 22.05 23.97 -24.98
C LEU A 72 22.83 22.99 -25.86
N TRP A 73 24.14 23.19 -25.87
CA TRP A 73 25.11 22.48 -26.69
C TRP A 73 25.96 21.56 -25.80
N LEU A 74 25.92 20.24 -26.04
CA LEU A 74 26.80 19.26 -25.39
C LEU A 74 28.01 19.02 -26.29
N ASP A 75 29.21 19.39 -25.84
CA ASP A 75 30.48 19.28 -26.58
C ASP A 75 30.41 19.74 -28.06
N GLY A 76 29.57 20.73 -28.37
CA GLY A 76 29.39 21.26 -29.73
C GLY A 76 28.19 20.72 -30.52
N VAL A 77 27.26 19.99 -29.88
CA VAL A 77 26.02 19.51 -30.51
C VAL A 77 24.79 20.07 -29.77
N VAL A 78 23.87 20.74 -30.49
CA VAL A 78 22.57 21.18 -29.94
C VAL A 78 21.77 19.96 -29.48
N THR A 79 21.30 19.97 -28.22
CA THR A 79 20.54 18.85 -27.64
C THR A 79 19.23 19.25 -26.96
N SER A 80 19.10 20.52 -26.55
CA SER A 80 17.86 21.07 -26.00
C SER A 80 17.67 22.52 -26.47
N LEU A 81 16.41 22.91 -26.64
CA LEU A 81 15.97 24.28 -26.88
C LEU A 81 14.95 24.62 -25.80
N VAL A 82 15.25 25.61 -24.96
CA VAL A 82 14.41 26.03 -23.83
C VAL A 82 14.02 27.50 -23.97
N ARG A 83 12.85 27.88 -23.50
CA ARG A 83 12.38 29.28 -23.51
C ARG A 83 12.78 29.99 -22.23
N ALA A 84 13.19 31.25 -22.37
CA ALA A 84 13.54 32.14 -21.27
C ALA A 84 12.30 32.95 -20.83
N ASP A 85 11.42 32.31 -20.07
CA ASP A 85 10.15 32.87 -19.57
C ASP A 85 9.85 32.58 -18.07
N LEU A 86 10.78 31.99 -17.32
CA LEU A 86 10.69 31.84 -15.86
C LEU A 86 11.00 33.16 -15.14
N PHE A 87 10.44 33.37 -13.95
CA PHE A 87 10.67 34.59 -13.15
C PHE A 87 12.05 34.60 -12.47
N VAL A 88 12.76 35.72 -12.58
CA VAL A 88 14.10 35.98 -12.03
C VAL A 88 14.04 37.25 -11.19
N PRO A 89 14.07 37.15 -9.84
CA PRO A 89 13.90 38.30 -8.94
C PRO A 89 14.87 39.46 -9.21
N GLU A 90 16.10 39.15 -9.62
CA GLU A 90 17.18 40.10 -9.87
C GLU A 90 16.93 40.99 -11.10
N LEU A 91 16.13 40.51 -12.06
CA LEU A 91 15.77 41.24 -13.27
C LEU A 91 14.52 42.11 -13.10
N ARG A 92 13.81 41.96 -11.98
CA ARG A 92 12.61 42.75 -11.64
C ARG A 92 12.89 44.25 -11.47
N GLU A 93 14.11 44.60 -11.06
CA GLU A 93 14.53 45.99 -10.84
C GLU A 93 15.23 46.61 -12.07
N ALA A 94 15.44 45.84 -13.15
CA ALA A 94 16.01 46.33 -14.39
C ALA A 94 14.96 47.07 -15.24
N GLU A 95 15.30 48.26 -15.75
CA GLU A 95 14.37 49.10 -16.51
C GLU A 95 13.78 48.36 -17.73
N GLY A 96 12.45 48.25 -17.75
CA GLY A 96 11.68 47.77 -18.91
C GLY A 96 11.36 46.27 -18.95
N THR A 97 11.89 45.43 -18.05
CA THR A 97 11.58 43.99 -18.01
C THR A 97 10.39 43.66 -17.11
N ASP A 98 9.74 42.52 -17.33
CA ASP A 98 8.71 41.95 -16.44
C ASP A 98 9.29 40.97 -15.39
N GLY A 99 10.62 40.79 -15.38
CA GLY A 99 11.35 39.81 -14.57
C GLY A 99 11.29 38.35 -15.08
N CYS A 100 10.46 38.03 -16.07
CA CYS A 100 10.26 36.67 -16.59
C CYS A 100 11.24 36.34 -17.72
N HIS A 101 12.53 36.20 -17.41
CA HIS A 101 13.60 35.95 -18.40
C HIS A 101 14.54 34.79 -18.06
N GLY A 102 14.19 33.99 -17.05
CA GLY A 102 14.91 32.80 -16.64
C GLY A 102 14.55 31.57 -17.49
N PHE A 103 15.42 30.59 -17.51
CA PHE A 103 15.17 29.27 -18.10
C PHE A 103 15.76 28.17 -17.22
N ALA A 104 15.17 26.98 -17.27
CA ALA A 104 15.72 25.77 -16.69
C ALA A 104 15.34 24.56 -17.56
N THR A 105 16.27 23.64 -17.78
CA THR A 105 16.03 22.41 -18.56
C THR A 105 16.83 21.24 -17.97
N SER A 106 16.24 20.05 -18.00
CA SER A 106 16.95 18.82 -17.64
C SER A 106 17.46 18.11 -18.89
N LEU A 107 18.73 17.71 -18.85
CA LEU A 107 19.39 16.85 -19.82
C LEU A 107 19.63 15.48 -19.18
N LYS A 108 19.37 14.40 -19.94
CA LYS A 108 19.45 13.04 -19.41
C LYS A 108 20.87 12.73 -18.92
N LEU A 109 21.00 12.17 -17.71
CA LEU A 109 22.28 11.81 -17.11
C LEU A 109 23.13 10.90 -18.01
N SER A 110 22.50 9.99 -18.77
CA SER A 110 23.16 9.14 -19.76
C SER A 110 23.80 9.91 -20.93
N SER A 111 23.25 11.07 -21.29
CA SER A 111 23.82 11.96 -22.32
C SER A 111 25.01 12.73 -21.78
N LEU A 112 25.03 13.04 -20.48
CA LEU A 112 26.06 13.82 -19.81
C LEU A 112 27.26 12.99 -19.34
N ALA A 113 27.09 11.67 -19.19
CA ALA A 113 28.13 10.74 -18.73
C ALA A 113 29.44 10.77 -19.54
N HIS A 114 29.42 11.32 -20.76
CA HIS A 114 30.60 11.48 -21.62
C HIS A 114 30.83 12.93 -22.06
N THR A 115 29.99 13.89 -21.62
CA THR A 115 30.10 15.29 -22.00
C THR A 115 31.12 16.01 -21.13
N ARG A 116 31.98 16.84 -21.72
CA ARG A 116 32.96 17.66 -21.00
C ARG A 116 32.49 19.09 -20.75
N GLN A 117 31.62 19.62 -21.59
CA GLN A 117 31.03 20.94 -21.41
C GLN A 117 29.62 21.06 -21.95
N VAL A 118 28.80 21.84 -21.24
CA VAL A 118 27.49 22.29 -21.68
C VAL A 118 27.56 23.80 -21.90
N SER A 119 27.27 24.26 -23.10
CA SER A 119 27.28 25.69 -23.46
C SER A 119 25.88 26.15 -23.83
N ALA A 120 25.51 27.36 -23.40
CA ALA A 120 24.21 27.97 -23.72
C ALA A 120 24.38 29.15 -24.69
N TYR A 121 23.50 29.22 -25.69
CA TYR A 121 23.49 30.28 -26.70
C TYR A 121 22.06 30.80 -26.91
N VAL A 122 21.90 32.08 -27.22
CA VAL A 122 20.62 32.62 -27.69
C VAL A 122 20.34 32.06 -29.09
N ALA A 123 19.24 31.33 -29.22
CA ALA A 123 18.92 30.52 -30.39
C ALA A 123 18.91 31.32 -31.69
N ASN A 124 19.43 30.74 -32.77
CA ASN A 124 19.66 31.39 -34.08
C ASN A 124 20.60 32.61 -34.03
N THR A 125 21.50 32.70 -33.04
CA THR A 125 22.55 33.73 -32.95
C THR A 125 23.84 33.14 -32.40
N ASP A 126 24.98 33.79 -32.65
CA ASP A 126 26.27 33.44 -32.04
C ASP A 126 26.44 33.95 -30.60
N HIS A 127 25.37 34.48 -29.96
CA HIS A 127 25.46 35.08 -28.64
C HIS A 127 25.52 34.02 -27.54
N HIS A 128 26.73 33.84 -27.00
CA HIS A 128 27.04 32.89 -25.94
C HIS A 128 26.67 33.43 -24.55
N LEU A 129 25.87 32.66 -23.81
CA LEU A 129 25.39 33.01 -22.46
C LEU A 129 26.31 32.45 -21.36
N GLY A 130 26.99 31.34 -21.61
CA GLY A 130 27.93 30.74 -20.67
C GLY A 130 28.22 29.26 -20.98
N THR A 131 29.35 28.77 -20.45
CA THR A 131 29.76 27.36 -20.53
C THR A 131 29.96 26.80 -19.13
N VAL A 132 29.25 25.72 -18.82
CA VAL A 132 29.51 24.85 -17.67
C VAL A 132 30.45 23.75 -18.12
N HIS A 133 31.67 23.70 -17.56
CA HIS A 133 32.57 22.56 -17.75
C HIS A 133 32.23 21.46 -16.74
N LEU A 134 31.84 20.29 -17.25
CA LEU A 134 31.58 19.10 -16.46
C LEU A 134 32.92 18.44 -16.11
N SER A 135 33.34 18.57 -14.85
CA SER A 135 34.59 17.98 -14.39
C SER A 135 34.43 16.48 -14.13
N SER A 136 35.37 15.69 -14.64
CA SER A 136 35.49 14.28 -14.28
C SER A 136 35.87 14.17 -12.80
N THR A 137 34.89 13.86 -11.96
CA THR A 137 35.02 13.48 -10.53
C THR A 137 35.97 14.31 -9.66
N GLY A 138 35.40 15.17 -8.81
CA GLY A 138 36.04 15.55 -7.54
C GLY A 138 36.46 17.00 -7.40
N SER A 139 35.50 17.88 -7.12
CA SER A 139 35.74 19.12 -6.37
C SER A 139 34.48 19.54 -5.62
N ALA A 140 33.97 18.66 -4.77
CA ALA A 140 32.99 19.08 -3.77
C ALA A 140 33.66 20.12 -2.85
N ARG A 141 33.09 21.32 -2.79
CA ARG A 141 33.26 22.14 -1.57
C ARG A 141 32.78 21.23 -0.41
N PRO A 142 33.54 21.07 0.68
CA PRO A 142 33.04 20.31 1.82
C PRO A 142 31.76 20.97 2.28
N ALA A 143 30.64 20.27 2.08
CA ALA A 143 29.32 20.75 2.42
C ALA A 143 29.26 20.96 3.93
N LYS A 144 28.87 22.17 4.31
CA LYS A 144 28.87 22.63 5.68
C LYS A 144 27.62 22.15 6.43
N PRO A 145 27.59 22.29 7.77
CA PRO A 145 26.38 22.00 8.52
C PRO A 145 25.16 22.80 8.04
N GLU A 146 25.32 24.06 7.61
CA GLU A 146 24.22 24.87 7.06
C GLU A 146 23.67 24.41 5.69
N ASP A 147 24.39 23.52 4.98
CA ASP A 147 23.96 22.96 3.69
C ASP A 147 23.03 21.75 3.87
N ILE A 148 22.90 21.23 5.09
CA ILE A 148 21.98 20.16 5.45
C ILE A 148 20.67 20.77 5.95
N ALA A 149 19.55 20.32 5.40
CA ALA A 149 18.23 20.62 5.93
C ALA A 149 17.57 19.35 6.43
N GLY A 150 16.83 19.46 7.53
CA GLY A 150 16.06 18.36 8.05
C GLY A 150 15.33 18.72 9.32
N SER A 151 14.25 18.00 9.59
CA SER A 151 13.50 18.09 10.82
C SER A 151 13.38 16.74 11.47
N VAL A 152 13.21 16.73 12.79
CA VAL A 152 12.96 15.52 13.56
C VAL A 152 11.90 15.79 14.61
N ARG A 153 11.00 14.82 14.81
CA ARG A 153 9.93 14.90 15.80
C ARG A 153 9.70 13.58 16.50
N TRP A 154 9.43 13.66 17.79
CA TRP A 154 8.98 12.53 18.59
C TRP A 154 7.47 12.31 18.41
N VAL A 155 7.09 11.15 17.90
CA VAL A 155 5.68 10.81 17.60
C VAL A 155 4.98 10.10 18.75
N GLY A 156 5.74 9.46 19.64
CA GLY A 156 5.26 8.74 20.82
C GLY A 156 6.21 7.60 21.18
N GLY A 157 6.27 7.22 22.45
CA GLY A 157 7.06 6.08 22.91
C GLY A 157 8.55 6.15 22.58
N ILE A 158 9.10 5.09 21.99
CA ILE A 158 10.49 5.03 21.49
C ILE A 158 10.62 5.39 20.00
N ARG A 159 9.56 5.90 19.35
CA ARG A 159 9.57 6.17 17.90
C ARG A 159 9.81 7.63 17.55
N VAL A 160 10.76 7.87 16.66
CA VAL A 160 11.18 9.18 16.17
C VAL A 160 11.09 9.18 14.65
N VAL A 161 10.54 10.24 14.07
CA VAL A 161 10.42 10.37 12.60
C VAL A 161 10.93 11.73 12.17
N GLY A 162 11.37 11.84 10.92
CA GLY A 162 11.88 13.08 10.40
C GLY A 162 12.25 12.99 8.93
N TRP A 163 13.02 13.98 8.49
CA TRP A 163 13.64 14.00 7.18
C TRP A 163 15.00 14.68 7.26
N ALA A 164 15.94 14.29 6.40
CA ALA A 164 17.24 14.90 6.25
C ALA A 164 17.67 14.86 4.78
N ARG A 165 18.04 16.02 4.23
CA ARG A 165 18.48 16.19 2.84
C ARG A 165 19.70 17.09 2.78
N ASP A 166 20.65 16.69 1.94
CA ASP A 166 21.74 17.56 1.49
C ASP A 166 21.20 18.51 0.41
N ARG A 167 21.24 19.82 0.65
CA ARG A 167 20.77 20.82 -0.33
C ARG A 167 21.72 20.97 -1.52
N VAL A 168 22.96 20.51 -1.39
CA VAL A 168 24.01 20.61 -2.41
C VAL A 168 24.14 19.31 -3.21
N HIS A 169 24.13 18.16 -2.53
CA HIS A 169 24.18 16.83 -3.17
C HIS A 169 22.84 16.11 -2.99
N ILE A 170 21.80 16.57 -3.70
CA ILE A 170 20.41 16.14 -3.50
C ILE A 170 20.16 14.63 -3.68
N GLU A 171 20.99 13.95 -4.47
CA GLU A 171 20.95 12.50 -4.69
C GLU A 171 21.61 11.70 -3.55
N LYS A 172 22.35 12.37 -2.65
CA LYS A 172 23.00 11.69 -1.53
C LYS A 172 22.00 11.48 -0.39
N THR A 173 21.59 10.22 -0.20
CA THR A 173 21.02 9.74 1.06
C THR A 173 21.93 10.13 2.22
N LEU A 174 21.42 10.92 3.16
CA LEU A 174 22.11 11.19 4.42
C LEU A 174 21.81 10.09 5.42
N THR A 175 22.84 9.60 6.09
CA THR A 175 22.65 8.81 7.30
C THR A 175 22.35 9.75 8.48
N VAL A 176 21.38 9.36 9.31
CA VAL A 176 20.94 10.07 10.51
C VAL A 176 21.19 9.18 11.73
N SER A 177 21.94 9.69 12.68
CA SER A 177 22.46 8.98 13.85
C SER A 177 21.90 9.63 15.12
N LEU A 178 21.28 8.83 15.99
CA LEU A 178 20.59 9.29 17.19
C LEU A 178 21.42 8.90 18.42
N PHE A 179 21.69 9.88 19.30
CA PHE A 179 22.60 9.74 20.43
C PHE A 179 21.95 10.11 21.76
N GLU A 180 22.24 9.35 22.81
CA GLU A 180 22.09 9.79 24.19
C GLU A 180 23.48 10.13 24.75
N GLY A 181 23.74 11.41 25.02
CA GLY A 181 25.07 11.88 25.41
C GLY A 181 26.13 11.55 24.35
N SER A 182 26.99 10.56 24.62
CA SER A 182 27.99 10.04 23.67
C SER A 182 27.69 8.62 23.15
N ARG A 183 26.55 8.02 23.54
CA ARG A 183 26.14 6.68 23.12
C ARG A 183 25.32 6.78 21.85
N LEU A 184 25.78 6.15 20.77
CA LEU A 184 24.96 5.91 19.58
C LEU A 184 23.85 4.91 19.94
N LEU A 185 22.60 5.33 19.77
CA LEU A 185 21.42 4.51 20.04
C LEU A 185 20.95 3.77 18.78
N ALA A 186 20.91 4.48 17.66
CA ALA A 186 20.47 3.95 16.38
C ALA A 186 20.96 4.84 15.23
N GLU A 187 21.06 4.26 14.03
CA GLU A 187 21.50 4.93 12.82
C GLU A 187 20.64 4.47 11.63
N VAL A 188 20.14 5.40 10.82
CA VAL A 188 19.17 5.14 9.76
C VAL A 188 19.49 5.96 8.51
N PRO A 189 19.42 5.41 7.29
CA PRO A 189 19.42 6.22 6.08
C PRO A 189 18.13 7.05 6.01
N ALA A 190 18.26 8.33 5.66
CA ALA A 190 17.14 9.19 5.30
C ALA A 190 16.75 8.93 3.83
N ASP A 191 16.31 7.72 3.53
CA ASP A 191 15.95 7.27 2.17
C ASP A 191 14.47 6.88 2.02
N MET A 192 13.66 6.98 3.07
CA MET A 192 12.22 6.77 2.96
C MET A 192 11.61 7.91 2.13
N TRP A 193 10.52 7.62 1.41
CA TRP A 193 9.79 8.68 0.75
C TRP A 193 9.19 9.64 1.77
N TYR A 194 9.48 10.92 1.60
CA TYR A 194 8.91 11.99 2.37
C TYR A 194 8.12 12.91 1.45
N GLU A 195 6.86 13.10 1.77
CA GLU A 195 6.00 14.11 1.15
C GLU A 195 5.93 15.31 2.10
N PRO A 196 6.70 16.39 1.82
CA PRO A 196 6.70 17.59 2.66
C PRO A 196 5.32 18.25 2.71
N GLY A 197 5.03 18.93 3.83
CA GLY A 197 3.85 19.78 3.93
C GLY A 197 3.85 20.90 2.87
N PRO A 198 2.69 21.47 2.50
CA PRO A 198 2.60 22.50 1.47
C PRO A 198 3.38 23.79 1.77
N ASP A 199 3.75 24.01 3.03
CA ASP A 199 4.56 25.15 3.50
C ASP A 199 6.06 24.81 3.67
N GLU A 200 6.47 23.56 3.44
CA GLU A 200 7.86 23.13 3.54
C GLU A 200 8.61 23.35 2.20
N PRO A 201 9.73 24.08 2.18
CA PRO A 201 10.48 24.40 0.96
C PRO A 201 11.36 23.21 0.52
N LEU A 202 10.72 22.08 0.25
CA LEU A 202 11.32 20.79 -0.06
C LEU A 202 10.47 20.13 -1.16
N ALA A 203 11.12 19.52 -2.16
CA ALA A 203 10.40 18.67 -3.12
C ALA A 203 10.21 17.26 -2.53
N PRO A 204 9.07 16.58 -2.79
CA PRO A 204 8.90 15.16 -2.44
C PRO A 204 10.05 14.30 -2.94
N GLY A 205 10.52 13.36 -2.11
CA GLY A 205 11.70 12.57 -2.45
C GLY A 205 12.12 11.61 -1.34
N ARG A 206 13.15 10.80 -1.62
CA ARG A 206 13.75 9.83 -0.69
C ARG A 206 14.70 10.52 0.30
N HIS A 207 14.09 11.23 1.25
CA HIS A 207 14.77 12.05 2.25
C HIS A 207 14.19 11.88 3.67
N GLY A 208 13.16 11.05 3.84
CA GLY A 208 12.53 10.76 5.11
C GLY A 208 13.27 9.69 5.89
N PHE A 209 13.10 9.68 7.20
CA PHE A 209 13.47 8.55 8.05
C PHE A 209 12.41 8.32 9.13
N ASP A 210 12.28 7.07 9.51
CA ASP A 210 11.38 6.61 10.55
C ASP A 210 12.13 5.56 11.36
N ILE A 211 12.34 5.84 12.64
CA ILE A 211 13.24 5.03 13.47
C ILE A 211 12.62 4.72 14.82
N THR A 212 12.70 3.45 15.19
CA THR A 212 12.39 2.98 16.54
C THR A 212 13.71 2.89 17.29
N LEU A 213 13.81 3.65 18.38
CA LEU A 213 14.96 3.62 19.28
C LEU A 213 14.94 2.35 20.16
N PRO A 214 16.05 2.02 20.85
CA PRO A 214 16.10 0.86 21.74
C PRO A 214 15.05 0.89 22.86
N MET A 215 14.40 -0.26 23.12
CA MET A 215 13.35 -0.42 24.14
C MET A 215 13.81 -0.08 25.57
N GLU A 216 15.10 -0.23 25.86
CA GLU A 216 15.74 0.17 27.11
C GLU A 216 15.59 1.67 27.47
N LEU A 217 15.28 2.55 26.51
CA LEU A 217 14.91 3.96 26.77
C LEU A 217 13.49 4.13 27.30
N ALA A 218 12.73 3.04 27.42
CA ALA A 218 11.39 3.01 27.99
C ALA A 218 11.41 2.71 29.50
N ASP A 219 12.38 3.26 30.23
CA ASP A 219 12.57 3.05 31.67
C ASP A 219 11.74 4.01 32.56
N GLY A 220 10.95 4.90 31.96
CA GLY A 220 10.16 5.92 32.63
C GLY A 220 10.93 7.20 33.00
N ARG A 221 12.16 7.39 32.51
CA ARG A 221 12.94 8.62 32.67
C ARG A 221 12.92 9.48 31.41
N VAL A 222 13.37 10.72 31.56
CA VAL A 222 13.59 11.63 30.44
C VAL A 222 14.99 11.40 29.89
N HIS A 223 15.06 10.92 28.66
CA HIS A 223 16.28 10.80 27.86
C HIS A 223 16.39 12.00 26.91
N GLU A 224 17.59 12.57 26.81
CA GLU A 224 17.88 13.65 25.84
C GLU A 224 18.52 13.04 24.59
N ILE A 225 17.74 12.96 23.51
CA ILE A 225 18.16 12.31 22.27
C ILE A 225 18.58 13.36 21.25
N ARG A 226 19.88 13.43 20.96
CA ARG A 226 20.45 14.29 19.92
C ARG A 226 20.46 13.57 18.58
N VAL A 227 19.91 14.22 17.55
CA VAL A 227 19.74 13.66 16.21
C VAL A 227 20.64 14.42 15.25
N LEU A 228 21.71 13.75 14.84
CA LEU A 228 22.78 14.28 14.01
C LEU A 228 22.77 13.58 12.66
N THR A 229 23.16 14.26 11.59
CA THR A 229 23.51 13.59 10.33
C THR A 229 24.95 13.05 10.39
N GLU A 230 25.33 12.19 9.43
CA GLU A 230 26.71 11.75 9.17
C GLU A 230 27.76 12.89 9.09
N ARG A 231 27.32 14.14 8.91
CA ARG A 231 28.18 15.33 8.86
C ARG A 231 28.19 16.16 10.14
N GLY A 232 27.58 15.66 11.20
CA GLY A 232 27.47 16.35 12.49
C GLY A 232 26.48 17.52 12.52
N THR A 233 25.61 17.68 11.51
CA THR A 233 24.52 18.67 11.57
C THR A 233 23.41 18.14 12.46
N GLU A 234 23.02 18.92 13.47
CA GLU A 234 21.88 18.65 14.33
C GLU A 234 20.57 19.07 13.64
N LEU A 235 19.58 18.16 13.57
CA LEU A 235 18.33 18.40 12.86
C LEU A 235 17.37 19.32 13.63
N ALA A 236 16.53 20.06 12.92
CA ALA A 236 15.55 20.94 13.56
C ALA A 236 14.54 20.13 14.39
N GLY A 237 14.45 20.42 15.70
CA GLY A 237 13.68 19.62 16.66
C GLY A 237 14.54 18.69 17.54
N SER A 238 15.86 18.63 17.29
CA SER A 238 16.85 18.08 18.21
C SER A 238 17.41 19.16 19.14
N PRO A 239 17.78 18.85 20.40
CA PRO A 239 17.56 17.59 21.09
C PRO A 239 16.08 17.30 21.34
N ILE A 240 15.71 16.02 21.23
CA ILE A 240 14.40 15.51 21.62
C ILE A 240 14.45 15.12 23.10
N ALA A 241 13.59 15.71 23.93
CA ALA A 241 13.28 15.16 25.24
C ALA A 241 12.29 13.99 25.07
N LEU A 242 12.77 12.77 25.24
CA LEU A 242 12.02 11.52 25.11
C LEU A 242 11.71 10.98 26.50
N LEU A 243 10.43 10.78 26.81
CA LEU A 243 9.96 10.16 28.05
C LEU A 243 9.03 9.02 27.67
N THR A 244 9.44 7.78 27.92
CA THR A 244 8.64 6.62 27.56
C THR A 244 8.64 5.52 28.62
N LEU A 245 7.54 4.78 28.67
CA LEU A 245 7.25 3.70 29.61
C LEU A 245 7.21 2.39 28.82
N GLY A 246 7.97 1.38 29.25
CA GLY A 246 8.18 0.13 28.52
C GLY A 246 7.00 -0.84 28.57
N SER A 247 6.03 -0.59 29.43
CA SER A 247 4.90 -1.48 29.73
C SER A 247 3.58 -0.71 29.73
N GLY A 248 2.51 -1.38 29.30
CA GLY A 248 1.19 -0.80 29.09
C GLY A 248 0.58 -0.12 30.34
N ILE A 249 -0.41 0.76 30.12
CA ILE A 249 -1.16 1.48 31.15
C ILE A 249 -1.77 0.53 32.22
N GLU A 250 -2.02 -0.73 31.85
CA GLU A 250 -2.43 -1.85 32.70
C GLU A 250 -1.59 -1.99 33.98
N GLN A 251 -0.26 -1.81 33.91
CA GLN A 251 0.62 -1.96 35.07
C GLN A 251 0.36 -0.93 36.18
N PHE A 252 -0.29 0.18 35.84
CA PHE A 252 -0.65 1.25 36.78
C PHE A 252 -2.06 1.07 37.37
N GLY A 253 -2.76 -0.04 37.05
CA GLY A 253 -4.13 -0.29 37.49
C GLY A 253 -5.16 0.69 36.91
N LEU A 254 -4.81 1.36 35.80
CA LEU A 254 -5.63 2.41 35.19
C LEU A 254 -6.60 1.87 34.11
N ALA A 255 -6.46 0.62 33.67
CA ALA A 255 -7.26 0.05 32.59
C ALA A 255 -8.76 -0.06 32.94
N ASP A 256 -9.08 -0.30 34.21
CA ASP A 256 -10.45 -0.45 34.71
C ASP A 256 -11.08 0.88 35.19
N ILE A 257 -10.36 2.00 35.10
CA ILE A 257 -10.84 3.31 35.60
C ILE A 257 -11.58 4.06 34.50
N ALA A 258 -12.91 4.02 34.55
CA ALA A 258 -13.75 4.91 33.74
C ALA A 258 -13.44 6.39 34.09
N PRO A 259 -12.93 7.21 33.14
CA PRO A 259 -12.51 8.58 33.43
C PRO A 259 -13.72 9.45 33.78
N ALA A 260 -13.70 10.06 34.97
CA ALA A 260 -14.80 10.87 35.48
C ALA A 260 -14.80 12.32 34.95
N SER A 261 -13.73 12.74 34.27
CA SER A 261 -13.52 14.13 33.82
C SER A 261 -12.76 14.24 32.49
N LYS A 262 -12.86 15.43 31.87
CA LYS A 262 -12.07 15.79 30.68
C LYS A 262 -10.57 15.86 30.95
N ASP A 263 -10.17 16.23 32.17
CA ASP A 263 -8.76 16.33 32.55
C ASP A 263 -8.13 14.94 32.71
N GLU A 264 -8.89 13.95 33.18
CA GLU A 264 -8.45 12.55 33.21
C GLU A 264 -8.33 11.96 31.80
N LEU A 265 -9.27 12.25 30.90
CA LEU A 265 -9.15 11.89 29.48
C LEU A 265 -7.90 12.53 28.83
N ALA A 266 -7.61 13.79 29.14
CA ALA A 266 -6.40 14.46 28.64
C ALA A 266 -5.11 13.87 29.23
N ARG A 267 -5.12 13.43 30.49
CA ARG A 267 -4.00 12.73 31.14
C ARG A 267 -3.80 11.33 30.58
N LEU A 268 -4.87 10.56 30.34
CA LEU A 268 -4.80 9.25 29.70
C LEU A 268 -4.22 9.37 28.28
N ALA A 269 -4.73 10.29 27.46
CA ALA A 269 -4.19 10.56 26.12
C ALA A 269 -2.73 11.06 26.13
N TYR A 270 -2.29 11.72 27.20
CA TYR A 270 -0.88 12.06 27.40
C TYR A 270 -0.04 10.82 27.76
N LEU A 271 -0.52 9.99 28.70
CA LEU A 271 0.15 8.74 29.10
C LEU A 271 0.25 7.73 27.94
N GLU A 272 -0.78 7.60 27.11
CA GLU A 272 -0.75 6.79 25.87
C GLU A 272 0.37 7.22 24.93
N ARG A 273 0.64 8.53 24.83
CA ARG A 273 1.75 9.08 24.02
C ARG A 273 3.13 8.81 24.64
N LEU A 274 3.21 8.57 25.95
CA LEU A 274 4.43 8.13 26.64
C LEU A 274 4.69 6.62 26.49
N MET A 275 3.98 5.89 25.63
CA MET A 275 4.25 4.48 25.37
C MET A 275 4.56 4.25 23.88
N PRO A 276 5.39 3.26 23.52
CA PRO A 276 5.49 2.80 22.15
C PRO A 276 4.13 2.24 21.75
N SER A 277 3.45 2.83 20.77
CA SER A 277 2.23 2.25 20.18
C SER A 277 2.54 1.01 19.33
N ALA A 278 3.79 0.91 18.87
CA ALA A 278 4.29 -0.20 18.07
C ALA A 278 5.83 -0.33 18.12
N LEU A 279 6.30 -1.46 17.64
CA LEU A 279 7.69 -1.82 17.38
C LEU A 279 7.89 -2.22 15.91
N PRO A 280 9.12 -2.15 15.37
CA PRO A 280 9.40 -2.69 14.04
C PRO A 280 9.23 -4.22 14.03
N LEU A 281 8.94 -4.78 12.87
CA LEU A 281 8.81 -6.23 12.69
C LEU A 281 10.08 -7.02 13.09
N THR A 282 11.25 -6.37 13.06
CA THR A 282 12.53 -6.94 13.53
C THR A 282 12.58 -7.21 15.04
N SER A 283 11.74 -6.56 15.85
CA SER A 283 11.60 -6.83 17.29
C SER A 283 10.64 -7.98 17.61
N TYR A 284 10.23 -8.78 16.61
CA TYR A 284 9.26 -9.86 16.80
C TYR A 284 9.69 -10.91 17.85
N ALA A 285 10.97 -11.27 17.91
CA ALA A 285 11.45 -12.27 18.88
C ALA A 285 11.22 -11.84 20.34
N ASP A 286 11.57 -10.59 20.68
CA ASP A 286 11.34 -10.02 22.01
C ASP A 286 9.84 -9.86 22.30
N TRP A 287 9.07 -9.42 21.30
CA TRP A 287 7.61 -9.31 21.39
C TRP A 287 6.94 -10.66 21.67
N ARG A 288 7.37 -11.72 20.98
CA ARG A 288 6.86 -13.09 21.16
C ARG A 288 7.12 -13.59 22.58
N MET A 289 8.30 -13.31 23.13
CA MET A 289 8.64 -13.67 24.51
C MET A 289 7.80 -12.88 25.53
N ALA A 290 7.58 -11.58 25.30
CA ALA A 290 6.80 -10.72 26.19
C ALA A 290 5.29 -11.07 26.21
N TYR A 291 4.74 -11.45 25.04
CA TYR A 291 3.30 -11.69 24.86
C TYR A 291 2.95 -13.13 24.46
N ALA A 292 3.77 -14.09 24.88
CA ALA A 292 3.57 -15.52 24.62
C ALA A 292 2.11 -15.95 24.93
N PRO A 293 1.47 -16.76 24.06
CA PRO A 293 0.09 -17.22 24.29
C PRO A 293 -0.03 -17.98 25.61
N LYS A 294 -1.01 -17.61 26.43
CA LYS A 294 -1.33 -18.32 27.68
C LYS A 294 -2.46 -19.30 27.42
N ALA A 295 -2.30 -20.56 27.86
CA ALA A 295 -3.36 -21.55 27.78
C ALA A 295 -4.59 -21.07 28.58
N PRO A 296 -5.78 -20.96 27.96
CA PRO A 296 -7.00 -20.68 28.72
C PRO A 296 -7.40 -21.91 29.53
N GLN A 297 -8.06 -21.67 30.67
CA GLN A 297 -8.66 -22.77 31.45
C GLN A 297 -9.92 -23.26 30.75
N LEU A 298 -9.95 -24.54 30.38
CA LEU A 298 -11.13 -25.20 29.82
C LEU A 298 -12.12 -25.57 30.94
N ALA A 299 -13.41 -25.38 30.68
CA ALA A 299 -14.48 -25.85 31.57
C ALA A 299 -14.73 -27.37 31.40
N GLU A 300 -14.65 -27.84 30.15
CA GLU A 300 -14.69 -29.24 29.75
C GLU A 300 -13.61 -29.45 28.68
N THR A 301 -12.92 -30.61 28.72
CA THR A 301 -11.86 -30.94 27.76
C THR A 301 -12.48 -31.72 26.60
N PRO A 302 -12.56 -31.15 25.37
CA PRO A 302 -13.07 -31.89 24.21
C PRO A 302 -12.09 -32.98 23.80
N ARG A 303 -12.59 -34.02 23.12
CA ARG A 303 -11.74 -34.98 22.41
C ARG A 303 -11.24 -34.33 21.13
N ILE A 304 -9.92 -34.34 20.96
CA ILE A 304 -9.25 -33.73 19.83
C ILE A 304 -8.68 -34.82 18.93
N ALA A 305 -8.82 -34.67 17.62
CA ALA A 305 -8.04 -35.43 16.66
C ALA A 305 -7.19 -34.52 15.78
N ALA A 306 -5.98 -34.93 15.41
CA ALA A 306 -5.12 -34.23 14.48
C ALA A 306 -4.98 -34.99 13.15
N VAL A 307 -5.10 -34.30 12.03
CA VAL A 307 -4.77 -34.79 10.69
C VAL A 307 -3.52 -34.06 10.22
N VAL A 308 -2.42 -34.79 10.08
CA VAL A 308 -1.11 -34.23 9.68
C VAL A 308 -0.80 -34.64 8.25
N PHE A 309 -0.61 -33.65 7.37
CA PHE A 309 -0.31 -33.87 5.95
C PHE A 309 1.16 -33.67 5.63
N GLY A 310 1.80 -34.68 5.06
CA GLY A 310 3.17 -34.64 4.52
C GLY A 310 4.02 -35.86 4.88
N PRO A 311 5.36 -35.76 4.77
CA PRO A 311 6.27 -36.88 5.03
C PRO A 311 6.16 -37.42 6.46
N SER A 312 6.24 -38.75 6.61
CA SER A 312 6.00 -39.43 7.89
C SER A 312 7.00 -39.07 9.01
N ASP A 313 8.25 -38.80 8.66
CA ASP A 313 9.29 -38.33 9.59
C ASP A 313 8.98 -36.93 10.14
N GLN A 314 8.60 -36.01 9.25
CA GLN A 314 8.19 -34.65 9.61
C GLN A 314 6.83 -34.62 10.34
N ALA A 315 5.94 -35.57 10.05
CA ALA A 315 4.68 -35.72 10.76
C ALA A 315 4.91 -36.17 12.21
N GLU A 316 5.87 -37.06 12.47
CA GLU A 316 6.21 -37.48 13.83
C GLU A 316 6.74 -36.30 14.67
N GLU A 317 7.61 -35.44 14.12
CA GLU A 317 8.05 -34.21 14.81
C GLU A 317 6.88 -33.26 15.14
N THR A 318 5.91 -33.13 14.24
CA THR A 318 4.71 -32.30 14.48
C THR A 318 3.83 -32.90 15.57
N LEU A 319 3.61 -34.22 15.58
CA LEU A 319 2.83 -34.90 16.60
C LEU A 319 3.49 -34.82 17.99
N GLN A 320 4.81 -35.00 18.08
CA GLN A 320 5.57 -34.80 19.33
C GLN A 320 5.45 -33.37 19.88
N SER A 321 5.12 -32.37 19.05
CA SER A 321 4.88 -30.99 19.50
C SER A 321 3.47 -30.73 20.05
N LEU A 322 2.55 -31.70 19.92
CA LEU A 322 1.23 -31.68 20.57
C LEU A 322 1.29 -32.16 22.03
N ASP A 323 2.34 -32.89 22.40
CA ASP A 323 2.55 -33.37 23.77
C ASP A 323 2.95 -32.23 24.72
N GLY A 324 2.25 -32.15 25.85
CA GLY A 324 2.55 -31.21 26.93
C GLY A 324 1.80 -31.58 28.21
N ASP A 325 2.35 -31.21 29.37
CA ASP A 325 1.84 -31.64 30.68
C ASP A 325 0.36 -31.26 30.94
N ASP A 326 -0.11 -30.16 30.33
CA ASP A 326 -1.48 -29.63 30.44
C ASP A 326 -2.28 -29.78 29.11
N ALA A 327 -1.81 -30.60 28.15
CA ALA A 327 -2.47 -30.77 26.87
C ALA A 327 -3.77 -31.60 26.99
N PRO A 328 -4.85 -31.25 26.25
CA PRO A 328 -6.00 -32.12 26.06
C PRO A 328 -5.60 -33.48 25.49
N LEU A 329 -6.34 -34.54 25.82
CA LEU A 329 -6.17 -35.84 25.17
C LEU A 329 -6.45 -35.72 23.67
N TRP A 330 -5.53 -36.21 22.87
CA TRP A 330 -5.62 -36.20 21.41
C TRP A 330 -5.34 -37.57 20.78
N THR A 331 -5.94 -37.81 19.63
CA THR A 331 -5.60 -38.90 18.69
C THR A 331 -5.12 -38.29 17.37
N ALA A 332 -4.50 -39.06 16.47
CA ALA A 332 -4.03 -38.52 15.21
C ALA A 332 -3.97 -39.53 14.05
N VAL A 333 -4.06 -38.99 12.83
CA VAL A 333 -3.71 -39.68 11.58
C VAL A 333 -2.70 -38.84 10.81
N ALA A 334 -1.63 -39.48 10.35
CA ALA A 334 -0.67 -38.88 9.41
C ALA A 334 -0.93 -39.42 7.99
N LEU A 335 -0.96 -38.53 7.00
CA LEU A 335 -1.22 -38.84 5.60
C LEU A 335 -0.16 -38.19 4.70
N GLU A 336 0.42 -38.96 3.78
CA GLU A 336 1.29 -38.40 2.74
C GLU A 336 0.45 -37.64 1.70
N SER A 337 0.70 -36.33 1.57
CA SER A 337 0.03 -35.48 0.58
C SER A 337 0.25 -35.98 -0.85
N LEU A 338 -0.81 -35.97 -1.67
CA LEU A 338 -0.76 -36.24 -3.12
C LEU A 338 -0.25 -37.66 -3.51
N SER A 339 -0.66 -38.69 -2.77
CA SER A 339 -0.42 -40.09 -3.14
C SER A 339 -1.50 -40.64 -4.11
N PRO A 340 -1.14 -41.44 -5.13
CA PRO A 340 -2.12 -42.21 -5.91
C PRO A 340 -2.86 -43.19 -4.99
N GLY A 341 -4.18 -43.06 -4.90
CA GLY A 341 -5.01 -43.80 -3.92
C GLY A 341 -5.26 -43.06 -2.60
N GLY A 342 -4.83 -41.80 -2.47
CA GLY A 342 -5.04 -40.98 -1.27
C GLY A 342 -6.51 -40.87 -0.81
N LEU A 343 -7.48 -41.02 -1.73
CA LEU A 343 -8.90 -41.05 -1.39
C LEU A 343 -9.31 -42.25 -0.52
N ASP A 344 -8.73 -43.44 -0.77
CA ASP A 344 -9.01 -44.62 0.06
C ASP A 344 -8.34 -44.51 1.43
N LEU A 345 -7.12 -43.97 1.48
CA LEU A 345 -6.46 -43.61 2.74
C LEU A 345 -7.27 -42.56 3.53
N TRP A 346 -7.86 -41.56 2.86
CA TRP A 346 -8.78 -40.61 3.50
C TRP A 346 -10.06 -41.28 4.02
N ARG A 347 -10.65 -42.21 3.27
CA ARG A 347 -11.83 -42.97 3.72
C ARG A 347 -11.53 -43.78 4.98
N GLU A 348 -10.38 -44.45 5.05
CA GLU A 348 -9.91 -45.18 6.23
C GLU A 348 -9.62 -44.22 7.40
N ALA A 349 -8.89 -43.13 7.16
CA ALA A 349 -8.60 -42.09 8.16
C ALA A 349 -9.88 -41.49 8.75
N ARG A 350 -10.82 -41.06 7.90
CA ARG A 350 -12.12 -40.51 8.33
C ARG A 350 -12.93 -41.52 9.11
N ALA A 351 -12.95 -42.80 8.71
CA ALA A 351 -13.64 -43.84 9.45
C ALA A 351 -13.05 -44.03 10.86
N HIS A 352 -11.73 -43.93 11.02
CA HIS A 352 -11.07 -43.93 12.33
C HIS A 352 -11.42 -42.67 13.15
N LEU A 353 -11.29 -41.48 12.59
CA LEU A 353 -11.62 -40.20 13.26
C LEU A 353 -13.07 -40.16 13.77
N VAL A 354 -14.01 -40.72 13.01
CA VAL A 354 -15.42 -40.87 13.42
C VAL A 354 -15.60 -41.94 14.50
N ALA A 355 -14.84 -43.04 14.46
CA ALA A 355 -14.91 -44.10 15.46
C ALA A 355 -14.32 -43.69 16.83
N GLU A 356 -13.32 -42.80 16.85
CA GLU A 356 -12.80 -42.16 18.06
C GLU A 356 -13.77 -41.11 18.64
N ASP A 357 -14.85 -40.77 17.92
CA ASP A 357 -15.93 -39.87 18.35
C ASP A 357 -15.39 -38.50 18.81
N SER A 358 -14.42 -37.96 18.07
CA SER A 358 -13.76 -36.69 18.40
C SER A 358 -14.71 -35.49 18.22
N ASP A 359 -14.57 -34.48 19.07
CA ASP A 359 -15.39 -33.26 19.05
C ASP A 359 -14.79 -32.18 18.13
N VAL A 360 -13.46 -32.14 18.03
CA VAL A 360 -12.69 -31.15 17.26
C VAL A 360 -11.60 -31.85 16.45
N ILE A 361 -11.47 -31.47 15.18
CA ILE A 361 -10.43 -31.96 14.26
C ILE A 361 -9.45 -30.83 13.95
N LEU A 362 -8.15 -31.05 14.14
CA LEU A 362 -7.08 -30.17 13.67
C LEU A 362 -6.57 -30.62 12.31
N VAL A 363 -6.23 -29.65 11.46
CA VAL A 363 -5.44 -29.85 10.23
C VAL A 363 -4.09 -29.19 10.43
N LEU A 364 -3.03 -29.96 10.17
CA LEU A 364 -1.63 -29.56 10.35
C LEU A 364 -0.80 -29.98 9.14
N LYS A 365 0.19 -29.15 8.80
CA LYS A 365 1.25 -29.47 7.85
C LYS A 365 2.41 -30.13 8.59
N ALA A 366 2.92 -31.26 8.09
CA ALA A 366 4.10 -31.92 8.65
C ALA A 366 5.32 -30.97 8.69
N GLY A 367 6.16 -31.14 9.72
CA GLY A 367 7.30 -30.26 9.99
C GLY A 367 6.94 -28.98 10.75
N SER A 368 5.65 -28.71 10.98
CA SER A 368 5.19 -27.63 11.84
C SER A 368 5.41 -27.96 13.32
N ARG A 369 5.69 -26.94 14.14
CA ARG A 369 5.83 -27.05 15.60
C ARG A 369 4.69 -26.27 16.27
N VAL A 370 3.85 -26.98 16.99
CA VAL A 370 2.66 -26.43 17.66
C VAL A 370 3.05 -25.85 19.01
N HIS A 371 2.44 -24.72 19.39
CA HIS A 371 2.67 -24.08 20.68
C HIS A 371 1.91 -24.84 21.79
N PRO A 372 2.45 -25.01 23.01
CA PRO A 372 1.76 -25.77 24.08
C PRO A 372 0.36 -25.24 24.44
N ALA A 373 0.11 -23.94 24.28
CA ALA A 373 -1.21 -23.33 24.48
C ALA A 373 -2.19 -23.53 23.31
N ALA A 374 -1.80 -24.16 22.20
CA ALA A 374 -2.60 -24.20 20.97
C ALA A 374 -3.88 -25.03 21.13
N LEU A 375 -3.76 -26.29 21.58
CA LEU A 375 -4.90 -27.19 21.74
C LEU A 375 -5.97 -26.60 22.67
N THR A 376 -5.55 -26.05 23.82
CA THR A 376 -6.45 -25.38 24.78
C THR A 376 -7.05 -24.08 24.22
N SER A 377 -6.27 -23.27 23.49
CA SER A 377 -6.77 -22.03 22.88
C SER A 377 -7.81 -22.29 21.79
N LEU A 378 -7.58 -23.27 20.92
CA LEU A 378 -8.50 -23.64 19.83
C LEU A 378 -9.75 -24.32 20.41
N ALA A 379 -9.59 -25.25 21.37
CA ALA A 379 -10.70 -25.86 22.09
C ALA A 379 -11.60 -24.83 22.78
N ALA A 380 -11.01 -23.84 23.47
CA ALA A 380 -11.76 -22.77 24.13
C ALA A 380 -12.53 -21.90 23.12
N ALA A 381 -11.93 -21.60 21.97
CA ALA A 381 -12.59 -20.85 20.88
C ALA A 381 -13.71 -21.64 20.18
N MET A 382 -13.70 -22.98 20.30
CA MET A 382 -14.71 -23.90 19.76
C MET A 382 -15.72 -24.42 20.80
N ALA A 383 -15.76 -23.82 21.99
CA ALA A 383 -16.70 -24.19 23.06
C ALA A 383 -17.99 -23.35 23.03
N GLY A 384 -19.05 -23.89 23.64
CA GLY A 384 -20.33 -23.18 23.84
C GLY A 384 -21.35 -23.35 22.71
N PRO A 385 -22.57 -22.78 22.88
CA PRO A 385 -23.69 -22.96 21.94
C PRO A 385 -23.47 -22.24 20.60
N ASP A 386 -22.80 -21.08 20.62
CA ASP A 386 -22.54 -20.26 19.43
C ASP A 386 -21.16 -20.55 18.81
N LYS A 387 -20.64 -21.78 18.99
CA LYS A 387 -19.30 -22.16 18.53
C LYS A 387 -19.16 -22.03 16.99
N PRO A 388 -18.02 -21.52 16.49
CA PRO A 388 -17.76 -21.44 15.06
C PRO A 388 -17.72 -22.82 14.39
N ALA A 389 -17.82 -22.84 13.06
CA ALA A 389 -17.57 -24.04 12.26
C ALA A 389 -16.10 -24.46 12.30
N LEU A 390 -15.20 -23.48 12.17
CA LEU A 390 -13.77 -23.64 12.28
C LEU A 390 -13.11 -22.40 12.89
N VAL A 391 -11.94 -22.60 13.48
CA VAL A 391 -11.06 -21.55 13.97
C VAL A 391 -9.66 -21.73 13.40
N TYR A 392 -8.95 -20.63 13.16
CA TYR A 392 -7.54 -20.64 12.77
C TYR A 392 -6.75 -19.63 13.61
N SER A 393 -5.44 -19.84 13.69
CA SER A 393 -4.54 -18.97 14.48
C SER A 393 -3.65 -18.08 13.63
N ASP A 394 -3.03 -17.09 14.27
CA ASP A 394 -1.78 -16.52 13.75
C ASP A 394 -0.67 -17.60 13.77
N SER A 395 0.35 -17.39 12.96
CA SER A 395 1.46 -18.32 12.76
C SER A 395 2.78 -17.56 12.60
N GLU A 396 3.89 -18.27 12.60
CA GLU A 396 5.20 -17.73 12.24
C GLU A 396 5.92 -18.71 11.30
N ILE A 397 6.73 -18.20 10.38
CA ILE A 397 7.55 -19.03 9.48
C ILE A 397 8.97 -19.08 10.04
N ALA A 398 9.52 -20.28 10.18
CA ALA A 398 10.94 -20.47 10.42
C ALA A 398 11.73 -20.44 9.09
N LEU A 399 12.56 -19.40 8.92
CA LEU A 399 13.52 -19.33 7.82
C LEU A 399 14.77 -20.18 8.09
N ALA A 400 15.52 -20.49 7.03
CA ALA A 400 16.72 -21.34 7.10
C ALA A 400 17.89 -20.75 7.92
N ASP A 401 17.88 -19.45 8.19
CA ASP A 401 18.83 -18.74 9.06
C ASP A 401 18.40 -18.69 10.54
N GLY A 402 17.22 -19.24 10.87
CA GLY A 402 16.60 -19.16 12.20
C GLY A 402 15.77 -17.90 12.43
N THR A 403 15.67 -17.00 11.46
CA THR A 403 14.77 -15.83 11.53
C THR A 403 13.32 -16.30 11.55
N LEU A 404 12.51 -15.73 12.44
CA LEU A 404 11.07 -15.99 12.54
C LEU A 404 10.28 -14.84 11.91
N LEU A 405 9.46 -15.14 10.91
CA LEU A 405 8.57 -14.15 10.27
C LEU A 405 7.14 -14.29 10.80
N PRO A 406 6.58 -13.27 11.49
CA PRO A 406 5.22 -13.34 12.02
C PRO A 406 4.15 -13.14 10.94
N ARG A 407 3.15 -14.02 10.90
CA ARG A 407 1.93 -13.92 10.10
C ARG A 407 0.74 -13.57 11.00
N PHE A 408 0.55 -12.28 11.21
CA PHE A 408 -0.57 -11.72 11.95
C PHE A 408 -1.76 -11.52 11.00
N LYS A 409 -2.78 -12.36 11.17
CA LYS A 409 -3.89 -12.51 10.23
C LYS A 409 -5.07 -11.59 10.61
N PRO A 410 -5.93 -11.24 9.65
CA PRO A 410 -7.24 -10.65 9.94
C PRO A 410 -8.23 -11.72 10.45
N ALA A 411 -9.44 -11.30 10.82
CA ALA A 411 -10.61 -12.20 10.79
C ALA A 411 -10.89 -12.69 9.35
N PHE A 412 -11.71 -13.73 9.20
CA PHE A 412 -11.80 -14.50 7.95
C PHE A 412 -12.07 -13.63 6.70
N ASP A 413 -11.14 -13.69 5.74
CA ASP A 413 -11.14 -12.99 4.46
C ASP A 413 -11.26 -14.04 3.35
N LYS A 414 -12.42 -14.11 2.69
CA LYS A 414 -12.67 -15.16 1.68
C LYS A 414 -11.79 -14.97 0.44
N GLU A 415 -11.65 -13.73 -0.03
CA GLU A 415 -10.91 -13.44 -1.26
C GLU A 415 -9.42 -13.78 -1.08
N ARG A 416 -8.85 -13.42 0.08
CA ARG A 416 -7.47 -13.80 0.43
C ARG A 416 -7.32 -15.31 0.63
N PHE A 417 -8.33 -15.99 1.15
CA PHE A 417 -8.29 -17.46 1.26
C PHE A 417 -8.25 -18.12 -0.13
N LEU A 418 -9.04 -17.66 -1.09
CA LEU A 418 -8.98 -18.13 -2.48
C LEU A 418 -7.64 -17.83 -3.16
N ALA A 419 -7.05 -16.67 -2.88
CA ALA A 419 -5.84 -16.22 -3.55
C ALA A 419 -4.51 -16.73 -2.94
N GLN A 420 -4.52 -17.08 -1.64
CA GLN A 420 -3.30 -17.37 -0.86
C GLN A 420 -3.43 -18.55 0.11
N GLY A 421 -4.64 -19.05 0.40
CA GLY A 421 -4.85 -20.15 1.36
C GLY A 421 -4.39 -19.86 2.80
N TYR A 422 -4.30 -18.57 3.17
CA TYR A 422 -3.51 -18.07 4.32
C TYR A 422 -3.84 -18.64 5.72
N ILE A 423 -4.93 -19.42 5.87
CA ILE A 423 -5.32 -20.05 7.13
C ILE A 423 -4.76 -21.47 7.31
N CYS A 424 -4.30 -22.14 6.25
CA CYS A 424 -3.94 -23.57 6.24
C CYS A 424 -2.79 -23.99 7.18
N ASP A 425 -2.06 -23.04 7.77
CA ASP A 425 -0.96 -23.30 8.72
C ASP A 425 -1.39 -24.10 9.96
N LEU A 426 -2.58 -23.80 10.50
CA LEU A 426 -3.21 -24.45 11.66
C LEU A 426 -4.69 -24.07 11.71
N VAL A 427 -5.55 -25.06 11.44
CA VAL A 427 -7.01 -24.94 11.50
C VAL A 427 -7.55 -25.99 12.46
N ALA A 428 -8.50 -25.62 13.32
CA ALA A 428 -9.33 -26.57 14.07
C ALA A 428 -10.79 -26.41 13.63
N PHE A 429 -11.51 -27.50 13.45
CA PHE A 429 -12.91 -27.48 13.00
C PHE A 429 -13.79 -28.50 13.71
N ASP A 430 -15.09 -28.24 13.67
CA ASP A 430 -16.11 -29.08 14.30
C ASP A 430 -16.19 -30.43 13.58
N ALA A 431 -16.01 -31.54 14.30
CA ALA A 431 -15.96 -32.87 13.69
C ALA A 431 -17.21 -33.23 12.87
N SER A 432 -18.37 -32.59 13.14
CA SER A 432 -19.57 -32.71 12.30
C SER A 432 -19.40 -32.21 10.85
N LEU A 433 -18.31 -31.50 10.54
CA LEU A 433 -17.96 -30.99 9.22
C LEU A 433 -16.91 -31.84 8.49
N LEU A 434 -16.51 -33.01 9.03
CA LEU A 434 -15.57 -33.95 8.38
C LEU A 434 -16.04 -34.34 6.97
N PRO A 435 -15.40 -33.82 5.90
CA PRO A 435 -15.95 -33.92 4.56
C PRO A 435 -15.82 -35.31 3.97
N GLU A 436 -16.80 -35.66 3.13
CA GLU A 436 -16.71 -36.79 2.21
C GLU A 436 -16.13 -36.27 0.91
N LEU A 437 -14.95 -36.75 0.55
CA LEU A 437 -14.25 -36.36 -0.67
C LEU A 437 -14.62 -37.31 -1.82
N SER A 438 -14.67 -36.77 -3.03
CA SER A 438 -14.89 -37.46 -4.29
C SER A 438 -13.56 -37.79 -5.00
N GLU A 439 -13.63 -38.39 -6.20
CA GLU A 439 -12.43 -38.73 -6.99
C GLU A 439 -11.73 -37.50 -7.60
N ASP A 440 -12.44 -36.39 -7.76
CA ASP A 440 -11.91 -35.13 -8.31
C ASP A 440 -11.34 -34.20 -7.21
N ASP A 441 -11.49 -34.56 -5.92
CA ASP A 441 -11.12 -33.70 -4.80
C ASP A 441 -9.66 -33.88 -4.34
N SER A 442 -9.02 -32.76 -4.01
CA SER A 442 -7.67 -32.73 -3.45
C SER A 442 -7.63 -33.33 -2.04
N VAL A 443 -6.92 -34.45 -1.88
CA VAL A 443 -6.58 -35.02 -0.57
C VAL A 443 -5.29 -34.39 -0.06
N SER A 444 -5.44 -33.23 0.59
CA SER A 444 -4.36 -32.42 1.18
C SER A 444 -4.88 -31.60 2.36
N ASP A 445 -3.97 -30.93 3.08
CA ASP A 445 -4.28 -29.88 4.05
C ASP A 445 -5.13 -28.77 3.42
N TYR A 446 -4.71 -28.24 2.27
CA TYR A 446 -5.47 -27.25 1.50
C TYR A 446 -6.86 -27.77 1.10
N GLY A 447 -6.95 -28.99 0.56
CA GLY A 447 -8.21 -29.57 0.08
C GLY A 447 -9.20 -29.89 1.20
N LEU A 448 -8.72 -30.39 2.35
CA LEU A 448 -9.54 -30.62 3.54
C LEU A 448 -10.07 -29.29 4.10
N VAL A 449 -9.20 -28.29 4.27
CA VAL A 449 -9.60 -26.96 4.77
C VAL A 449 -10.57 -26.27 3.82
N ALA A 450 -10.35 -26.35 2.50
CA ALA A 450 -11.26 -25.79 1.50
C ALA A 450 -12.68 -26.36 1.59
N HIS A 451 -12.82 -27.68 1.75
CA HIS A 451 -14.13 -28.31 1.95
C HIS A 451 -14.83 -27.87 3.24
N VAL A 452 -14.09 -27.79 4.36
CA VAL A 452 -14.65 -27.34 5.63
C VAL A 452 -15.07 -25.87 5.56
N VAL A 453 -14.29 -25.00 4.89
CA VAL A 453 -14.65 -23.60 4.65
C VAL A 453 -15.89 -23.49 3.74
N ALA A 454 -15.97 -24.26 2.65
CA ALA A 454 -17.14 -24.30 1.78
C ALA A 454 -18.41 -24.69 2.55
N ASN A 455 -18.33 -25.76 3.36
CA ASN A 455 -19.43 -26.21 4.22
C ASN A 455 -19.81 -25.17 5.29
N ALA A 456 -18.84 -24.49 5.90
CA ALA A 456 -19.07 -23.43 6.87
C ALA A 456 -19.82 -22.24 6.25
N LEU A 457 -19.38 -21.79 5.07
CA LEU A 457 -20.00 -20.70 4.31
C LEU A 457 -21.42 -21.06 3.85
N ALA A 458 -21.62 -22.27 3.29
CA ALA A 458 -22.93 -22.76 2.87
C ALA A 458 -23.92 -22.90 4.04
N ALA A 459 -23.44 -23.27 5.23
CA ALA A 459 -24.24 -23.35 6.45
C ALA A 459 -24.43 -22.00 7.17
N GLY A 460 -23.79 -20.92 6.71
CA GLY A 460 -23.78 -19.63 7.40
C GLY A 460 -23.13 -19.66 8.79
N ARG A 461 -22.30 -20.66 9.09
CA ARG A 461 -21.63 -20.81 10.39
C ARG A 461 -20.38 -19.91 10.43
N PRO A 462 -20.11 -19.23 11.56
CA PRO A 462 -18.98 -18.32 11.64
C PRO A 462 -17.63 -19.04 11.57
N ILE A 463 -16.62 -18.35 11.03
CA ILE A 463 -15.22 -18.77 11.00
C ILE A 463 -14.43 -17.84 11.93
N GLY A 464 -13.81 -18.42 12.96
CA GLY A 464 -13.10 -17.70 14.01
C GLY A 464 -11.61 -17.50 13.74
N HIS A 465 -11.10 -16.32 14.07
CA HIS A 465 -9.66 -16.05 14.15
C HIS A 465 -9.23 -15.94 15.61
N VAL A 466 -8.23 -16.72 16.00
CA VAL A 466 -7.56 -16.60 17.30
C VAL A 466 -6.23 -15.85 17.07
N PRO A 467 -6.12 -14.55 17.41
CA PRO A 467 -4.94 -13.70 17.14
C PRO A 467 -3.77 -13.99 18.09
N ASN A 468 -3.38 -15.26 18.20
CA ASN A 468 -2.22 -15.75 18.94
C ASN A 468 -1.37 -16.59 17.98
N VAL A 469 -0.05 -16.45 18.06
CA VAL A 469 0.88 -17.28 17.27
C VAL A 469 0.95 -18.67 17.91
N LEU A 470 0.20 -19.61 17.36
CA LEU A 470 0.03 -20.96 17.93
C LEU A 470 0.76 -22.06 17.15
N VAL A 471 1.38 -21.73 16.02
CA VAL A 471 2.20 -22.65 15.22
C VAL A 471 3.40 -21.94 14.60
N THR A 472 4.55 -22.62 14.62
CA THR A 472 5.73 -22.31 13.80
C THR A 472 5.72 -23.25 12.61
N VAL A 473 5.57 -22.73 11.38
CA VAL A 473 5.58 -23.54 10.15
C VAL A 473 6.96 -23.49 9.46
N PRO A 474 7.40 -24.57 8.79
CA PRO A 474 8.60 -24.55 7.98
C PRO A 474 8.39 -23.72 6.70
N VAL A 475 9.45 -23.08 6.21
CA VAL A 475 9.39 -22.42 4.89
C VAL A 475 9.14 -23.45 3.78
N SER A 476 8.33 -23.08 2.80
CA SER A 476 7.90 -23.97 1.71
C SER A 476 7.94 -23.25 0.36
N SER A 477 7.83 -24.01 -0.74
CA SER A 477 7.81 -23.44 -2.08
C SER A 477 6.45 -22.81 -2.36
N ALA A 478 6.43 -21.52 -2.67
CA ALA A 478 5.23 -20.79 -3.08
C ALA A 478 4.56 -21.40 -4.33
N GLU A 479 5.35 -22.01 -5.23
CA GLU A 479 4.86 -22.74 -6.41
C GLU A 479 4.10 -24.02 -6.01
N ALA A 480 4.67 -24.83 -5.12
CA ALA A 480 4.04 -26.08 -4.67
C ALA A 480 2.79 -25.82 -3.81
N GLU A 481 2.79 -24.75 -3.01
CA GLU A 481 1.60 -24.31 -2.28
C GLU A 481 0.53 -23.73 -3.22
N ALA A 482 0.93 -23.07 -4.32
CA ALA A 482 -0.02 -22.61 -5.32
C ALA A 482 -0.68 -23.79 -6.03
N ASP A 483 0.08 -24.80 -6.47
CA ASP A 483 -0.46 -26.03 -7.07
C ASP A 483 -1.45 -26.75 -6.13
N ALA A 484 -1.09 -26.89 -4.84
CA ALA A 484 -1.96 -27.48 -3.83
C ALA A 484 -3.25 -26.68 -3.60
N LEU A 485 -3.15 -25.34 -3.58
CA LEU A 485 -4.30 -24.44 -3.46
C LEU A 485 -5.19 -24.49 -4.72
N VAL A 486 -4.62 -24.47 -5.94
CA VAL A 486 -5.39 -24.60 -7.19
C VAL A 486 -6.22 -25.88 -7.19
N ALA A 487 -5.62 -27.01 -6.79
CA ALA A 487 -6.33 -28.29 -6.68
C ALA A 487 -7.42 -28.30 -5.59
N ALA A 488 -7.33 -27.42 -4.59
CA ALA A 488 -8.29 -27.30 -3.50
C ALA A 488 -9.43 -26.28 -3.76
N LEU A 489 -9.34 -25.45 -4.81
CA LEU A 489 -10.34 -24.42 -5.12
C LEU A 489 -11.76 -24.92 -5.48
N PRO A 490 -11.99 -26.05 -6.20
CA PRO A 490 -13.30 -26.41 -6.75
C PRO A 490 -14.51 -26.27 -5.80
N PRO A 491 -14.51 -26.76 -4.54
CA PRO A 491 -15.66 -26.60 -3.62
C PRO A 491 -15.96 -25.15 -3.19
N LEU A 492 -15.07 -24.19 -3.46
CA LEU A 492 -15.20 -22.78 -3.07
C LEU A 492 -15.64 -21.88 -4.23
N LEU A 493 -15.57 -22.37 -5.46
CA LEU A 493 -15.94 -21.64 -6.69
C LEU A 493 -17.45 -21.77 -6.96
N ASP A 494 -17.98 -20.86 -7.77
CA ASP A 494 -19.37 -20.91 -8.22
C ASP A 494 -19.48 -21.96 -9.36
N PRO A 495 -20.17 -23.10 -9.15
CA PRO A 495 -20.26 -24.16 -10.15
C PRO A 495 -21.11 -23.78 -11.37
N GLU A 496 -21.89 -22.69 -11.29
CA GLU A 496 -22.68 -22.18 -12.41
C GLU A 496 -21.91 -21.16 -13.27
N ARG A 497 -20.66 -20.84 -12.91
CA ARG A 497 -19.83 -19.82 -13.60
C ARG A 497 -18.45 -20.34 -13.96
N GLU A 498 -18.11 -20.31 -15.26
CA GLU A 498 -16.75 -20.61 -15.70
C GLU A 498 -15.75 -19.69 -15.00
N THR A 499 -14.69 -20.27 -14.44
CA THR A 499 -13.70 -19.54 -13.64
C THR A 499 -12.30 -19.97 -14.06
N HIS A 500 -11.53 -19.02 -14.59
CA HIS A 500 -10.13 -19.25 -14.90
C HIS A 500 -9.26 -18.93 -13.68
N VAL A 501 -8.24 -19.76 -13.44
CA VAL A 501 -7.30 -19.58 -12.33
C VAL A 501 -5.94 -19.22 -12.90
N VAL A 502 -5.37 -18.10 -12.47
CA VAL A 502 -4.05 -17.62 -12.94
C VAL A 502 -3.08 -17.58 -11.77
N VAL A 503 -2.09 -18.47 -11.79
CA VAL A 503 -0.99 -18.48 -10.82
C VAL A 503 0.07 -17.46 -11.24
N SER A 504 0.47 -16.60 -10.32
CA SER A 504 1.59 -15.65 -10.48
C SER A 504 2.82 -16.15 -9.70
N GLU A 505 4.01 -15.68 -10.08
CA GLU A 505 5.26 -15.97 -9.36
C GLU A 505 5.27 -15.23 -8.00
N GLY A 506 4.67 -15.85 -6.99
CA GLY A 506 4.66 -15.35 -5.61
C GLY A 506 6.01 -15.54 -4.92
N ARG A 507 6.44 -14.55 -4.13
CA ARG A 507 7.82 -14.54 -3.57
C ARG A 507 8.02 -15.50 -2.39
N LEU A 508 7.04 -15.58 -1.50
CA LEU A 508 7.07 -16.39 -0.28
C LEU A 508 5.78 -17.20 -0.06
N PHE A 509 4.71 -16.86 -0.79
CA PHE A 509 3.37 -17.43 -0.65
C PHE A 509 2.72 -17.58 -2.03
N PRO A 510 1.68 -18.42 -2.16
CA PRO A 510 0.84 -18.45 -3.36
C PRO A 510 0.28 -17.06 -3.70
N ALA A 511 0.30 -16.73 -4.99
CA ALA A 511 -0.26 -15.49 -5.53
C ALA A 511 -1.20 -15.83 -6.70
N ILE A 512 -2.44 -16.24 -6.36
CA ILE A 512 -3.43 -16.70 -7.33
C ILE A 512 -4.46 -15.60 -7.61
N ARG A 513 -4.73 -15.33 -8.89
CA ARG A 513 -5.88 -14.54 -9.34
C ARG A 513 -7.00 -15.47 -9.78
N ILE A 514 -8.13 -15.41 -9.08
CA ILE A 514 -9.38 -16.04 -9.50
C ILE A 514 -10.07 -15.11 -10.51
N ARG A 515 -10.42 -15.63 -11.68
CA ARG A 515 -11.06 -14.89 -12.78
C ARG A 515 -12.39 -15.54 -13.14
N PRO A 516 -13.47 -15.28 -12.40
CA PRO A 516 -14.81 -15.70 -12.81
C PRO A 516 -15.19 -15.00 -14.11
N GLU A 517 -15.92 -15.69 -14.99
CA GLU A 517 -16.44 -15.10 -16.22
C GLU A 517 -17.32 -13.88 -15.90
N VAL A 518 -17.01 -12.75 -16.55
CA VAL A 518 -17.76 -11.49 -16.39
C VAL A 518 -18.73 -11.30 -17.55
N ASP A 519 -19.93 -10.83 -17.25
CA ASP A 519 -20.87 -10.41 -18.29
C ASP A 519 -20.31 -9.18 -19.03
N HIS A 520 -19.88 -9.36 -20.27
CA HIS A 520 -19.33 -8.29 -21.10
C HIS A 520 -20.36 -7.24 -21.52
N GLU A 521 -21.66 -7.53 -21.42
CA GLU A 521 -22.76 -6.57 -21.63
C GLU A 521 -23.15 -5.83 -20.34
N ALA A 522 -22.56 -6.19 -19.19
CA ALA A 522 -22.78 -5.50 -17.92
C ALA A 522 -22.26 -4.05 -17.99
N LEU A 523 -23.18 -3.12 -18.25
CA LEU A 523 -22.88 -1.71 -18.38
C LEU A 523 -22.34 -1.13 -17.07
N VAL A 524 -21.12 -0.59 -17.12
CA VAL A 524 -20.53 0.20 -16.03
C VAL A 524 -20.69 1.69 -16.30
N SER A 525 -21.27 2.43 -15.36
CA SER A 525 -21.32 3.89 -15.42
C SER A 525 -20.14 4.51 -14.68
N ILE A 526 -19.17 5.04 -15.42
CA ILE A 526 -18.00 5.74 -14.88
C ILE A 526 -18.40 7.20 -14.57
N ILE A 527 -18.34 7.58 -13.30
CA ILE A 527 -18.76 8.89 -12.79
C ILE A 527 -17.53 9.69 -12.39
N ILE A 528 -17.32 10.83 -13.04
CA ILE A 528 -16.16 11.70 -12.88
C ILE A 528 -16.60 13.09 -12.40
N PRO A 529 -16.62 13.38 -11.09
CA PRO A 529 -16.87 14.73 -10.58
C PRO A 529 -15.74 15.66 -10.99
N THR A 530 -16.09 16.80 -11.60
CA THR A 530 -15.14 17.69 -12.28
C THR A 530 -15.46 19.14 -11.98
N ARG A 531 -14.42 19.95 -11.88
CA ARG A 531 -14.52 21.42 -11.97
C ARG A 531 -13.24 21.97 -12.55
N ASP A 532 -13.32 22.54 -13.74
CA ASP A 532 -12.17 23.10 -14.46
C ASP A 532 -11.03 22.08 -14.60
N ARG A 533 -9.79 22.53 -14.77
CA ARG A 533 -8.59 21.66 -14.72
C ARG A 533 -8.56 20.59 -15.81
N LEU A 534 -8.67 21.07 -17.04
CA LEU A 534 -8.49 20.27 -18.26
C LEU A 534 -7.17 19.49 -18.28
N ASP A 535 -6.11 20.01 -17.64
CA ASP A 535 -4.80 19.38 -17.48
C ASP A 535 -4.83 18.05 -16.72
N LEU A 536 -5.91 17.80 -15.95
CA LEU A 536 -6.14 16.55 -15.23
C LEU A 536 -7.23 15.72 -15.91
N LEU A 537 -8.36 16.36 -16.22
CA LEU A 537 -9.51 15.70 -16.82
C LEU A 537 -9.18 15.03 -18.16
N ARG A 538 -8.44 15.71 -19.05
CA ARG A 538 -8.13 15.16 -20.39
C ARG A 538 -7.28 13.89 -20.28
N PRO A 539 -6.14 13.85 -19.55
CA PRO A 539 -5.43 12.60 -19.30
C PRO A 539 -6.32 11.48 -18.73
N CYS A 540 -7.19 11.79 -17.75
CA CYS A 540 -8.12 10.81 -17.17
C CYS A 540 -9.03 10.21 -18.25
N VAL A 541 -9.81 11.04 -18.93
CA VAL A 541 -10.79 10.59 -19.93
C VAL A 541 -10.13 9.90 -21.14
N GLU A 542 -9.01 10.42 -21.65
CA GLU A 542 -8.29 9.75 -22.73
C GLU A 542 -7.68 8.41 -22.29
N SER A 543 -7.20 8.27 -21.05
CA SER A 543 -6.68 6.99 -20.55
C SER A 543 -7.76 5.90 -20.50
N ILE A 544 -8.99 6.26 -20.09
CA ILE A 544 -10.15 5.37 -20.09
C ILE A 544 -10.43 4.88 -21.51
N PHE A 545 -10.58 5.79 -22.48
CA PHE A 545 -10.86 5.43 -23.87
C PHE A 545 -9.71 4.68 -24.57
N ALA A 546 -8.46 4.98 -24.22
CA ALA A 546 -7.30 4.36 -24.86
C ALA A 546 -6.96 2.97 -24.32
N ARG A 547 -7.23 2.69 -23.03
CA ARG A 547 -6.79 1.44 -22.39
C ARG A 547 -7.91 0.45 -22.11
N THR A 548 -9.11 0.88 -21.69
CA THR A 548 -10.19 -0.01 -21.24
C THR A 548 -10.59 -1.05 -22.29
N ALA A 549 -10.47 -2.33 -21.95
CA ALA A 549 -10.82 -3.44 -22.84
C ALA A 549 -12.29 -3.88 -22.75
N HIS A 550 -12.95 -3.70 -21.59
CA HIS A 550 -14.36 -4.03 -21.40
C HIS A 550 -15.25 -3.15 -22.30
N PRO A 551 -16.19 -3.72 -23.08
CA PRO A 551 -16.91 -2.96 -24.11
C PRO A 551 -18.09 -2.15 -23.56
N ALA A 552 -18.77 -2.63 -22.51
CA ALA A 552 -19.98 -2.01 -21.98
C ALA A 552 -19.67 -1.00 -20.86
N PHE A 553 -19.33 0.24 -21.23
CA PHE A 553 -19.25 1.36 -20.29
C PHE A 553 -19.85 2.66 -20.85
N GLU A 554 -20.36 3.52 -19.96
CA GLU A 554 -20.64 4.94 -20.26
C GLU A 554 -19.81 5.85 -19.34
N VAL A 555 -19.49 7.05 -19.81
CA VAL A 555 -18.78 8.06 -19.01
C VAL A 555 -19.72 9.24 -18.73
N LEU A 556 -19.86 9.58 -17.45
CA LEU A 556 -20.65 10.68 -16.94
C LEU A 556 -19.70 11.67 -16.24
N ILE A 557 -19.57 12.87 -16.78
CA ILE A 557 -18.81 13.95 -16.13
C ILE A 557 -19.80 14.81 -15.34
N ALA A 558 -19.64 14.89 -14.03
CA ALA A 558 -20.49 15.68 -13.15
C ALA A 558 -19.83 17.05 -12.91
N ASP A 559 -20.25 18.06 -13.68
CA ASP A 559 -19.66 19.39 -13.74
C ASP A 559 -20.14 20.28 -12.58
N ASN A 560 -19.24 20.61 -11.65
CA ASN A 560 -19.50 21.50 -10.52
C ASN A 560 -19.12 22.95 -10.83
N ASP A 561 -19.83 23.56 -11.79
CA ASP A 561 -19.64 24.95 -12.25
C ASP A 561 -18.24 25.25 -12.82
N SER A 562 -17.77 24.47 -13.80
CA SER A 562 -16.58 24.81 -14.62
C SER A 562 -16.78 26.12 -15.39
N ARG A 563 -15.69 26.88 -15.57
CA ARG A 563 -15.68 28.24 -16.16
C ARG A 563 -14.55 28.48 -17.15
N GLU A 564 -13.52 27.65 -17.16
CA GLU A 564 -12.42 27.73 -18.12
C GLU A 564 -12.91 27.37 -19.52
N GLU A 565 -12.72 28.26 -20.51
CA GLU A 565 -13.22 28.03 -21.87
C GLU A 565 -12.63 26.77 -22.51
N ASP A 566 -11.38 26.42 -22.18
CA ASP A 566 -10.75 25.18 -22.68
C ASP A 566 -11.45 23.92 -22.12
N THR A 567 -11.84 23.93 -20.85
CA THR A 567 -12.63 22.86 -20.22
C THR A 567 -14.02 22.77 -20.87
N LEU A 568 -14.69 23.92 -21.06
CA LEU A 568 -15.99 23.97 -21.75
C LEU A 568 -15.90 23.55 -23.22
N ALA A 569 -14.79 23.83 -23.90
CA ALA A 569 -14.51 23.36 -25.25
C ALA A 569 -14.33 21.84 -25.31
N TYR A 570 -13.63 21.27 -24.33
CA TYR A 570 -13.45 19.82 -24.22
C TYR A 570 -14.76 19.11 -23.86
N PHE A 571 -15.62 19.68 -23.00
CA PHE A 571 -16.97 19.14 -22.77
C PHE A 571 -17.80 19.05 -24.07
N ARG A 572 -17.69 20.04 -24.97
CA ARG A 572 -18.32 20.00 -26.29
C ARG A 572 -17.75 18.85 -27.14
N GLU A 573 -16.42 18.69 -27.17
CA GLU A 573 -15.73 17.56 -27.84
C GLU A 573 -16.21 16.19 -27.32
N LEU A 574 -16.22 16.01 -25.99
CA LEU A 574 -16.62 14.78 -25.32
C LEU A 574 -18.10 14.43 -25.54
N THR A 575 -18.98 15.43 -25.63
CA THR A 575 -20.40 15.21 -25.96
C THR A 575 -20.56 14.57 -27.35
N TYR A 576 -19.76 14.96 -28.34
CA TYR A 576 -19.76 14.29 -29.66
C TYR A 576 -19.21 12.86 -29.62
N ARG A 577 -18.40 12.52 -28.61
CA ARG A 577 -17.89 11.16 -28.34
C ARG A 577 -18.85 10.30 -27.51
N GLY A 578 -20.04 10.80 -27.19
CA GLY A 578 -21.06 10.08 -26.42
C GLY A 578 -20.92 10.20 -24.89
N VAL A 579 -19.96 10.98 -24.38
CA VAL A 579 -19.83 11.27 -22.95
C VAL A 579 -20.99 12.18 -22.51
N ARG A 580 -21.56 11.89 -21.33
CA ARG A 580 -22.67 12.68 -20.77
C ARG A 580 -22.13 13.71 -19.78
N ILE A 581 -22.26 14.99 -20.09
CA ILE A 581 -21.94 16.08 -19.16
C ILE A 581 -23.20 16.42 -18.35
N LEU A 582 -23.12 16.32 -17.03
CA LEU A 582 -24.23 16.52 -16.10
C LEU A 582 -23.95 17.76 -15.22
N PRO A 583 -24.83 18.77 -15.19
CA PRO A 583 -24.63 19.95 -14.35
C PRO A 583 -24.89 19.63 -12.88
N ALA A 584 -23.92 19.95 -12.01
CA ALA A 584 -23.98 19.77 -10.57
C ALA A 584 -23.62 21.07 -9.81
N PRO A 585 -24.37 22.17 -10.01
CA PRO A 585 -23.99 23.51 -9.55
C PRO A 585 -23.94 23.67 -8.02
N GLY A 586 -23.26 24.72 -7.57
CA GLY A 586 -23.22 25.16 -6.17
C GLY A 586 -21.97 24.71 -5.39
N PRO A 587 -21.95 24.90 -4.05
CA PRO A 587 -20.76 24.65 -3.23
C PRO A 587 -20.29 23.20 -3.32
N PHE A 588 -18.97 23.00 -3.43
CA PHE A 588 -18.36 21.68 -3.62
C PHE A 588 -18.76 20.72 -2.50
N ASN A 589 -19.35 19.59 -2.89
CA ASN A 589 -19.76 18.50 -2.03
C ASN A 589 -19.66 17.23 -2.87
N TYR A 590 -18.56 16.49 -2.68
CA TYR A 590 -18.20 15.32 -3.47
C TYR A 590 -19.30 14.25 -3.39
N ALA A 591 -19.86 14.03 -2.19
CA ALA A 591 -20.96 13.10 -1.97
C ALA A 591 -22.21 13.47 -2.79
N ARG A 592 -22.65 14.74 -2.74
CA ARG A 592 -23.83 15.22 -3.49
C ARG A 592 -23.64 15.14 -5.00
N ILE A 593 -22.46 15.53 -5.51
CA ILE A 593 -22.15 15.52 -6.94
C ILE A 593 -22.21 14.09 -7.48
N ASN A 594 -21.56 13.14 -6.80
CA ASN A 594 -21.60 11.73 -7.17
C ASN A 594 -23.00 11.11 -7.02
N ASN A 595 -23.72 11.39 -5.93
CA ASN A 595 -25.11 10.92 -5.76
C ASN A 595 -26.04 11.43 -6.87
N ALA A 596 -25.87 12.67 -7.33
CA ALA A 596 -26.65 13.21 -8.44
C ALA A 596 -26.35 12.46 -9.75
N ALA A 597 -25.08 12.29 -10.09
CA ALA A 597 -24.67 11.55 -11.29
C ALA A 597 -25.04 10.06 -11.23
N ALA A 598 -24.99 9.43 -10.06
CA ALA A 598 -25.42 8.05 -9.85
C ALA A 598 -26.90 7.82 -10.17
N ARG A 599 -27.77 8.80 -9.87
CA ARG A 599 -29.21 8.72 -10.24
C ARG A 599 -29.38 8.72 -11.75
N GLU A 600 -28.59 9.53 -12.47
CA GLU A 600 -28.59 9.66 -13.93
C GLU A 600 -27.86 8.52 -14.69
N ALA A 601 -26.99 7.77 -14.00
CA ALA A 601 -26.33 6.58 -14.53
C ALA A 601 -27.33 5.49 -14.96
N ARG A 602 -26.94 4.68 -15.95
CA ARG A 602 -27.73 3.59 -16.55
C ARG A 602 -27.15 2.21 -16.28
N GLY A 603 -25.88 2.14 -15.90
CA GLY A 603 -25.16 0.91 -15.64
C GLY A 603 -25.64 0.17 -14.41
N CYS A 604 -25.55 -1.16 -14.45
CA CYS A 604 -25.80 -2.03 -13.29
C CYS A 604 -24.68 -1.91 -12.24
N TYR A 605 -23.49 -1.48 -12.65
CA TYR A 605 -22.41 -1.04 -11.76
C TYR A 605 -22.18 0.47 -11.89
N LEU A 606 -21.85 1.09 -10.77
CA LEU A 606 -21.36 2.47 -10.67
C LEU A 606 -19.88 2.42 -10.36
N LEU A 607 -19.07 3.16 -11.13
CA LEU A 607 -17.66 3.39 -10.82
C LEU A 607 -17.46 4.86 -10.45
N LEU A 608 -17.14 5.14 -9.20
CA LEU A 608 -16.69 6.47 -8.76
C LEU A 608 -15.20 6.61 -9.11
N LEU A 609 -14.84 7.68 -9.83
CA LEU A 609 -13.49 7.88 -10.34
C LEU A 609 -13.11 9.37 -10.28
N ASN A 610 -11.96 9.73 -9.69
CA ASN A 610 -11.53 11.13 -9.67
C ASN A 610 -11.07 11.63 -11.05
N ASN A 611 -11.15 12.93 -11.30
CA ASN A 611 -10.74 13.53 -12.57
C ASN A 611 -9.21 13.61 -12.78
N ASP A 612 -8.41 13.23 -11.78
CA ASP A 612 -6.94 13.26 -11.78
C ASP A 612 -6.29 11.86 -11.67
N THR A 613 -7.04 10.81 -12.03
CA THR A 613 -6.54 9.44 -12.22
C THR A 613 -6.20 9.14 -13.69
N GLU A 614 -5.18 8.33 -13.95
CA GLU A 614 -4.90 7.74 -15.26
C GLU A 614 -4.88 6.20 -15.16
N VAL A 615 -5.58 5.53 -16.06
CA VAL A 615 -5.59 4.06 -16.16
C VAL A 615 -4.21 3.55 -16.58
N GLU A 616 -3.68 2.52 -15.90
CA GLU A 616 -2.42 1.88 -16.31
C GLU A 616 -2.64 0.59 -17.13
N ASP A 617 -3.43 -0.36 -16.64
CA ASP A 617 -3.69 -1.63 -17.33
C ASP A 617 -4.93 -1.55 -18.25
N ARG A 618 -4.98 -2.39 -19.29
CA ARG A 618 -6.15 -2.50 -20.19
C ARG A 618 -7.29 -3.30 -19.59
N ASP A 619 -6.97 -4.30 -18.76
CA ASP A 619 -7.89 -5.25 -18.13
C ASP A 619 -8.47 -4.71 -16.80
N TRP A 620 -8.14 -3.48 -16.42
CA TRP A 620 -8.47 -2.89 -15.11
C TRP A 620 -9.96 -2.96 -14.75
N LEU A 621 -10.85 -2.68 -15.72
CA LEU A 621 -12.29 -2.68 -15.48
C LEU A 621 -12.84 -4.11 -15.37
N THR A 622 -12.28 -5.05 -16.16
CA THR A 622 -12.53 -6.49 -16.01
C THR A 622 -12.12 -6.97 -14.63
N ALA A 623 -10.94 -6.58 -14.14
CA ALA A 623 -10.43 -6.96 -12.82
C ALA A 623 -11.29 -6.43 -11.66
N LEU A 624 -11.85 -5.22 -11.79
CA LEU A 624 -12.84 -4.71 -10.82
C LEU A 624 -14.16 -5.49 -10.89
N LEU A 625 -14.60 -5.89 -12.08
CA LEU A 625 -15.81 -6.71 -12.27
C LEU A 625 -15.62 -8.15 -11.75
N GLU A 626 -14.48 -8.79 -11.99
CA GLU A 626 -14.12 -10.12 -11.46
C GLU A 626 -14.28 -10.18 -9.93
N ALA A 627 -13.81 -9.16 -9.22
CA ALA A 627 -14.00 -9.02 -7.77
C ALA A 627 -15.42 -8.55 -7.38
N GLY A 628 -16.13 -7.83 -8.25
CA GLY A 628 -17.46 -7.26 -7.98
C GLY A 628 -18.65 -8.17 -8.28
N ILE A 629 -18.45 -9.27 -9.00
CA ILE A 629 -19.52 -10.11 -9.56
C ILE A 629 -20.19 -11.04 -8.53
N ALA A 630 -19.51 -11.37 -7.43
CA ALA A 630 -20.10 -12.16 -6.36
C ALA A 630 -21.31 -11.42 -5.76
N ALA A 631 -22.42 -12.11 -5.49
CA ALA A 631 -23.66 -11.47 -5.04
C ALA A 631 -23.48 -10.63 -3.77
N ASP A 632 -22.58 -11.06 -2.88
CA ASP A 632 -22.21 -10.41 -1.63
C ASP A 632 -21.07 -9.38 -1.73
N ALA A 633 -20.44 -9.19 -2.89
CA ALA A 633 -19.43 -8.14 -3.08
C ALA A 633 -20.05 -6.73 -2.96
N GLY A 634 -19.42 -5.87 -2.15
CA GLY A 634 -19.80 -4.50 -1.87
C GLY A 634 -19.02 -3.49 -2.73
N ALA A 635 -18.19 -2.67 -2.08
CA ALA A 635 -17.28 -1.77 -2.77
C ALA A 635 -16.00 -2.51 -3.20
N VAL A 636 -15.58 -2.34 -4.46
CA VAL A 636 -14.33 -2.88 -5.00
C VAL A 636 -13.37 -1.74 -5.33
N GLY A 637 -12.17 -1.76 -4.76
CA GLY A 637 -11.13 -0.74 -4.95
C GLY A 637 -9.94 -1.23 -5.78
N ALA A 638 -9.38 -0.32 -6.56
CA ALA A 638 -8.16 -0.53 -7.34
C ALA A 638 -6.87 -0.26 -6.54
N LYS A 639 -5.72 -0.76 -7.02
CA LYS A 639 -4.39 -0.32 -6.61
C LYS A 639 -4.11 1.06 -7.20
N LEU A 640 -4.01 2.07 -6.35
CA LEU A 640 -3.63 3.43 -6.79
C LEU A 640 -2.14 3.65 -6.53
N LEU A 641 -1.46 4.23 -7.53
CA LEU A 641 -0.05 4.61 -7.46
C LEU A 641 0.09 6.14 -7.53
N TRP A 642 1.05 6.67 -6.78
CA TRP A 642 1.55 8.02 -6.97
C TRP A 642 2.29 8.17 -8.31
N PRO A 643 2.47 9.40 -8.83
CA PRO A 643 3.34 9.65 -9.98
C PRO A 643 4.78 9.11 -9.82
N SER A 644 5.27 8.99 -8.59
CA SER A 644 6.57 8.39 -8.25
C SER A 644 6.64 6.86 -8.40
N GLY A 645 5.51 6.16 -8.56
CA GLY A 645 5.44 4.69 -8.61
C GLY A 645 5.18 4.02 -7.25
N LEU A 646 5.21 4.79 -6.16
CA LEU A 646 4.80 4.32 -4.82
C LEU A 646 3.30 4.02 -4.78
N VAL A 647 2.92 3.06 -3.94
CA VAL A 647 1.52 2.81 -3.61
C VAL A 647 0.94 4.04 -2.88
N GLN A 648 -0.24 4.45 -3.29
CA GLN A 648 -1.07 5.44 -2.62
C GLN A 648 -2.28 4.78 -1.95
N HIS A 649 -2.79 3.69 -2.52
CA HIS A 649 -3.91 2.94 -1.97
C HIS A 649 -3.73 1.42 -2.18
N GLY A 650 -3.30 0.75 -1.12
CA GLY A 650 -3.33 -0.72 -0.98
C GLY A 650 -4.52 -1.21 -0.13
N GLY A 651 -5.65 -0.51 -0.16
CA GLY A 651 -6.77 -0.65 0.79
C GLY A 651 -6.75 0.41 1.91
N VAL A 652 -7.85 0.52 2.68
CA VAL A 652 -7.93 1.36 3.90
C VAL A 652 -7.97 0.48 5.14
N VAL A 653 -7.13 0.81 6.12
CA VAL A 653 -7.16 0.25 7.49
C VAL A 653 -7.84 1.25 8.42
N LEU A 654 -8.78 0.77 9.23
CA LEU A 654 -9.45 1.57 10.23
C LEU A 654 -8.64 1.66 11.51
N GLY A 655 -8.77 2.79 12.18
CA GLY A 655 -8.27 2.98 13.53
C GLY A 655 -6.87 3.57 13.64
N SER A 656 -6.11 3.70 12.55
CA SER A 656 -4.88 4.52 12.55
C SER A 656 -5.20 5.95 12.98
N HIS A 657 -4.50 6.44 14.02
CA HIS A 657 -4.81 7.71 14.72
C HIS A 657 -6.30 7.89 15.11
N PHE A 658 -6.99 6.79 15.41
CA PHE A 658 -8.44 6.73 15.64
C PHE A 658 -9.25 7.38 14.49
N GLY A 659 -8.82 7.14 13.26
CA GLY A 659 -9.48 7.54 12.02
C GLY A 659 -9.41 6.41 11.01
N ALA A 660 -8.96 6.70 9.79
CA ALA A 660 -8.70 5.71 8.75
C ALA A 660 -7.44 6.12 7.99
N ALA A 661 -6.64 5.15 7.53
CA ALA A 661 -5.41 5.37 6.78
C ALA A 661 -5.31 4.44 5.58
N HIS A 662 -4.67 4.91 4.52
CA HIS A 662 -4.32 4.08 3.38
C HIS A 662 -3.16 3.15 3.77
N ALA A 663 -3.19 1.91 3.27
CA ALA A 663 -2.15 0.92 3.52
C ALA A 663 -1.02 1.01 2.48
N PHE A 664 0.21 0.73 2.93
CA PHE A 664 1.42 0.56 2.13
C PHE A 664 1.96 1.81 1.41
N ASN A 665 1.67 3.01 1.91
CA ASN A 665 2.15 4.27 1.32
C ASN A 665 3.69 4.40 1.24
N GLU A 666 4.43 3.56 1.97
CA GLU A 666 5.89 3.47 1.95
C GLU A 666 6.47 2.51 0.90
N ARG A 667 5.63 1.79 0.14
CA ARG A 667 6.02 0.70 -0.77
C ARG A 667 5.99 1.08 -2.24
N GLN A 668 6.91 0.53 -3.03
CA GLN A 668 6.81 0.57 -4.49
C GLN A 668 5.65 -0.29 -5.00
N GLY A 669 5.12 0.05 -6.18
CA GLY A 669 3.98 -0.65 -6.79
C GLY A 669 4.22 -2.14 -7.11
N ASP A 670 5.47 -2.59 -7.16
CA ASP A 670 5.91 -3.97 -7.43
C ASP A 670 6.43 -4.72 -6.18
N GLU A 671 6.40 -4.10 -4.99
CA GLU A 671 6.70 -4.77 -3.72
C GLU A 671 5.52 -5.65 -3.24
N PRO A 672 5.81 -6.78 -2.55
CA PRO A 672 4.79 -7.71 -2.05
C PRO A 672 3.95 -7.14 -0.89
N GLY A 673 4.46 -6.11 -0.21
CA GLY A 673 3.92 -5.65 1.07
C GLY A 673 4.11 -6.66 2.20
N TYR A 674 3.40 -6.44 3.31
CA TYR A 674 3.36 -7.38 4.42
C TYR A 674 2.59 -8.64 4.02
N ASP A 675 3.12 -9.84 4.31
CA ASP A 675 2.44 -11.14 4.13
C ASP A 675 1.83 -11.37 2.72
N GLY A 676 2.42 -10.75 1.68
CA GLY A 676 1.96 -10.83 0.28
C GLY A 676 0.75 -9.95 -0.09
N LEU A 677 0.27 -9.09 0.81
CA LEU A 677 -1.02 -8.39 0.69
C LEU A 677 -1.13 -7.36 -0.46
N LEU A 678 -0.04 -7.06 -1.19
CA LEU A 678 -0.07 -6.22 -2.41
C LEU A 678 -0.07 -7.03 -3.73
N GLU A 679 0.05 -8.36 -3.65
CA GLU A 679 0.11 -9.30 -4.79
C GLU A 679 -1.24 -10.01 -5.03
N VAL A 680 -2.09 -10.14 -3.99
CA VAL A 680 -3.37 -10.86 -4.03
C VAL A 680 -4.60 -9.97 -3.83
N THR A 681 -5.72 -10.38 -4.43
CA THR A 681 -7.05 -9.79 -4.14
C THR A 681 -7.50 -10.21 -2.74
N ARG A 682 -8.08 -9.29 -1.97
CA ARG A 682 -8.37 -9.47 -0.54
C ARG A 682 -9.52 -8.60 -0.06
N GLU A 683 -10.16 -8.98 1.04
CA GLU A 683 -11.11 -8.11 1.71
C GLU A 683 -10.42 -6.93 2.41
N THR A 684 -11.15 -5.81 2.51
CA THR A 684 -10.74 -4.62 3.27
C THR A 684 -11.95 -4.06 4.01
N SER A 685 -11.73 -3.31 5.10
CA SER A 685 -12.84 -2.63 5.77
C SER A 685 -13.37 -1.47 4.92
N ALA A 686 -12.50 -0.77 4.20
CA ALA A 686 -12.87 0.22 3.19
C ALA A 686 -11.86 0.34 2.04
N VAL A 687 -12.33 0.92 0.93
CA VAL A 687 -11.56 1.34 -0.25
C VAL A 687 -11.89 2.79 -0.58
N THR A 688 -11.05 3.49 -1.35
CA THR A 688 -11.26 4.92 -1.64
C THR A 688 -12.09 5.18 -2.89
N ALA A 689 -12.94 6.20 -2.87
CA ALA A 689 -13.74 6.64 -4.02
C ALA A 689 -12.93 7.29 -5.16
N ALA A 690 -11.60 7.43 -5.02
CA ALA A 690 -10.74 7.81 -6.14
C ALA A 690 -10.78 6.80 -7.29
N CYS A 691 -11.02 5.50 -7.01
CA CYS A 691 -11.47 4.50 -7.97
C CYS A 691 -12.21 3.36 -7.22
N LEU A 692 -13.55 3.40 -7.23
CA LEU A 692 -14.42 2.49 -6.48
C LEU A 692 -15.58 2.00 -7.34
N LEU A 693 -15.64 0.68 -7.59
CA LEU A 693 -16.77 0.02 -8.25
C LEU A 693 -17.77 -0.47 -7.19
N VAL A 694 -19.07 -0.33 -7.45
CA VAL A 694 -20.14 -0.82 -6.57
C VAL A 694 -21.38 -1.16 -7.39
N LYS A 695 -22.14 -2.18 -6.99
CA LYS A 695 -23.45 -2.48 -7.61
C LYS A 695 -24.40 -1.31 -7.41
N ARG A 696 -25.12 -0.90 -8.46
CA ARG A 696 -26.07 0.22 -8.43
C ARG A 696 -27.10 0.05 -7.31
N ASP A 697 -27.68 -1.15 -7.21
CA ASP A 697 -28.74 -1.44 -6.26
C ASP A 697 -28.25 -1.37 -4.81
N ASP A 698 -27.06 -1.90 -4.52
CA ASP A 698 -26.45 -1.83 -3.18
C ASP A 698 -26.09 -0.38 -2.80
N TYR A 699 -25.57 0.41 -3.75
CA TYR A 699 -25.29 1.83 -3.52
C TYR A 699 -26.55 2.60 -3.09
N PHE A 700 -27.69 2.36 -3.75
CA PHE A 700 -28.94 3.00 -3.37
C PHE A 700 -29.59 2.39 -2.12
N ALA A 701 -29.43 1.08 -1.88
CA ALA A 701 -29.92 0.42 -0.67
C ALA A 701 -29.29 1.00 0.61
N VAL A 702 -28.03 1.45 0.56
CA VAL A 702 -27.35 2.15 1.67
C VAL A 702 -27.45 3.68 1.62
N GLY A 703 -28.28 4.23 0.73
CA GLY A 703 -28.52 5.67 0.60
C GLY A 703 -27.38 6.48 -0.04
N GLY A 704 -26.50 5.85 -0.83
CA GLY A 704 -25.39 6.51 -1.52
C GLY A 704 -24.31 7.04 -0.58
N LEU A 705 -23.66 8.14 -0.95
CA LEU A 705 -22.71 8.87 -0.10
C LEU A 705 -23.45 9.82 0.86
N ASP A 706 -23.00 9.99 2.10
CA ASP A 706 -23.64 10.89 3.07
C ASP A 706 -23.29 12.36 2.79
N GLU A 707 -24.19 13.05 2.07
CA GLU A 707 -24.04 14.44 1.64
C GLU A 707 -23.91 15.46 2.80
N ARG A 708 -24.21 15.07 4.05
CA ARG A 708 -24.32 15.96 5.21
C ARG A 708 -23.20 15.76 6.22
N LEU A 709 -22.89 14.51 6.58
CA LEU A 709 -21.84 14.18 7.56
C LEU A 709 -20.47 14.07 6.90
N PHE A 710 -20.42 13.62 5.63
CA PHE A 710 -19.18 13.35 4.89
C PHE A 710 -19.21 14.02 3.50
N PRO A 711 -19.37 15.35 3.41
CA PRO A 711 -19.47 16.03 2.11
C PRO A 711 -18.15 16.04 1.31
N VAL A 712 -16.99 15.81 1.93
CA VAL A 712 -15.68 15.86 1.26
C VAL A 712 -14.75 14.70 1.64
N ASN A 713 -14.50 14.43 2.93
CA ASN A 713 -13.60 13.37 3.39
C ASN A 713 -14.39 12.22 4.04
N PHE A 714 -13.80 11.01 4.08
CA PHE A 714 -14.37 9.79 4.70
C PHE A 714 -15.74 9.33 4.14
N ASN A 715 -16.16 9.88 3.01
CA ASN A 715 -17.44 9.56 2.37
C ASN A 715 -17.44 8.13 1.79
N ASP A 716 -16.28 7.72 1.29
CA ASP A 716 -15.92 6.39 0.83
C ASP A 716 -15.83 5.39 1.99
N VAL A 717 -15.19 5.77 3.10
CA VAL A 717 -15.15 4.95 4.33
C VAL A 717 -16.55 4.73 4.90
N ASP A 718 -17.41 5.76 4.94
CA ASP A 718 -18.80 5.61 5.40
C ASP A 718 -19.61 4.71 4.46
N LEU A 719 -19.50 4.88 3.14
CA LEU A 719 -20.16 4.01 2.16
C LEU A 719 -19.74 2.55 2.35
N CYS A 720 -18.44 2.29 2.43
CA CYS A 720 -17.87 0.97 2.67
C CYS A 720 -18.41 0.33 3.97
N LEU A 721 -18.50 1.10 5.05
CA LEU A 721 -19.03 0.60 6.33
C LEU A 721 -20.54 0.35 6.28
N LYS A 722 -21.32 1.16 5.56
CA LYS A 722 -22.75 0.90 5.35
C LYS A 722 -23.00 -0.33 4.49
N LEU A 723 -22.19 -0.56 3.45
CA LEU A 723 -22.24 -1.78 2.63
C LEU A 723 -21.95 -3.02 3.48
N ARG A 724 -20.91 -2.96 4.33
CA ARG A 724 -20.64 -4.04 5.30
C ARG A 724 -21.77 -4.22 6.31
N ALA A 725 -22.43 -3.15 6.76
CA ALA A 725 -23.53 -3.23 7.72
C ALA A 725 -24.77 -3.97 7.18
N ILE A 726 -24.95 -4.05 5.86
CA ILE A 726 -25.97 -4.88 5.19
C ILE A 726 -25.43 -6.25 4.72
N GLY A 727 -24.25 -6.66 5.20
CA GLY A 727 -23.65 -7.97 4.91
C GLY A 727 -22.85 -8.07 3.61
N ARG A 728 -22.47 -6.95 2.98
CA ARG A 728 -21.57 -6.97 1.81
C ARG A 728 -20.09 -7.01 2.21
N ARG A 729 -19.26 -7.62 1.39
CA ARG A 729 -17.79 -7.73 1.58
C ARG A 729 -17.10 -6.70 0.67
N ASN A 730 -16.35 -5.76 1.24
CA ASN A 730 -15.58 -4.81 0.42
C ASN A 730 -14.23 -5.44 0.06
N ILE A 731 -13.82 -5.30 -1.19
CA ILE A 731 -12.71 -6.02 -1.79
C ILE A 731 -11.71 -5.02 -2.36
N TRP A 732 -10.42 -5.28 -2.22
CA TRP A 732 -9.38 -4.54 -2.90
C TRP A 732 -8.64 -5.51 -3.83
N THR A 733 -8.41 -5.10 -5.08
CA THR A 733 -7.69 -5.91 -6.06
C THR A 733 -6.41 -5.22 -6.55
N PRO A 734 -5.27 -5.92 -6.57
CA PRO A 734 -4.03 -5.41 -7.15
C PRO A 734 -4.03 -5.45 -8.68
N HIS A 735 -5.01 -6.13 -9.30
CA HIS A 735 -5.05 -6.37 -10.75
C HIS A 735 -5.72 -5.21 -11.54
N ALA A 736 -6.34 -4.26 -10.85
CA ALA A 736 -6.72 -2.97 -11.41
C ALA A 736 -5.74 -1.90 -10.91
N VAL A 737 -4.93 -1.33 -11.80
CA VAL A 737 -3.90 -0.33 -11.45
C VAL A 737 -4.19 1.00 -12.13
N LEU A 738 -4.20 2.08 -11.34
CA LEU A 738 -4.31 3.46 -11.83
C LEU A 738 -3.25 4.35 -11.14
N ARG A 739 -2.83 5.41 -11.82
CA ARG A 739 -1.96 6.45 -11.29
C ARG A 739 -2.80 7.66 -10.90
N HIS A 740 -2.72 8.15 -9.67
CA HIS A 740 -3.57 9.24 -9.17
C HIS A 740 -2.69 10.45 -8.78
N LYS A 741 -2.90 11.58 -9.45
CA LYS A 741 -2.13 12.83 -9.28
C LYS A 741 -2.72 13.70 -8.16
N GLU A 742 -2.99 13.10 -7.01
CA GLU A 742 -3.56 13.83 -5.88
C GLU A 742 -2.68 15.02 -5.50
N SER A 743 -3.30 16.09 -4.98
CA SER A 743 -2.77 17.46 -4.85
C SER A 743 -2.82 18.31 -6.12
N ALA A 744 -3.03 17.74 -7.32
CA ALA A 744 -3.18 18.56 -8.52
C ALA A 744 -4.57 19.23 -8.60
N SER A 745 -5.66 18.50 -8.40
CA SER A 745 -7.05 19.04 -8.49
C SER A 745 -7.43 19.99 -7.34
N ARG A 746 -6.76 19.87 -6.20
CA ARG A 746 -7.05 20.62 -4.97
C ARG A 746 -6.06 21.77 -4.80
N GLY A 747 -6.39 22.92 -5.38
CA GLY A 747 -5.59 24.15 -5.32
C GLY A 747 -5.30 24.67 -3.90
N GLN A 748 -4.60 25.81 -3.84
CA GLN A 748 -3.86 26.38 -2.68
C GLN A 748 -4.67 26.75 -1.40
N ASP A 749 -5.82 26.13 -1.14
CA ASP A 749 -6.55 26.24 0.13
C ASP A 749 -5.90 25.40 1.25
N ALA A 750 -4.69 25.82 1.66
CA ALA A 750 -4.06 25.46 2.93
C ALA A 750 -4.75 26.15 4.14
N SER A 751 -6.06 26.38 4.06
CA SER A 751 -6.80 27.21 4.99
C SER A 751 -7.22 26.45 6.25
N ALA A 752 -7.38 27.19 7.35
CA ALA A 752 -7.95 26.66 8.61
C ALA A 752 -9.35 26.04 8.42
N GLU A 753 -10.06 26.40 7.35
CA GLU A 753 -11.34 25.80 6.99
C GLU A 753 -11.19 24.33 6.55
N ARG A 754 -10.16 23.98 5.76
CA ARG A 754 -9.88 22.58 5.37
C ARG A 754 -9.61 21.73 6.62
N GLN A 755 -8.75 22.21 7.52
CA GLN A 755 -8.45 21.51 8.78
C GLN A 755 -9.70 21.38 9.67
N SER A 756 -10.51 22.45 9.78
CA SER A 756 -11.77 22.44 10.53
C SER A 756 -12.77 21.44 9.94
N ARG A 757 -12.92 21.40 8.61
CA ARG A 757 -13.78 20.45 7.89
C ARG A 757 -13.33 19.01 8.14
N THR A 758 -12.07 18.67 7.88
CA THR A 758 -11.53 17.32 8.13
C THR A 758 -11.68 16.92 9.61
N ARG A 759 -11.52 17.85 10.56
CA ARG A 759 -11.76 17.58 11.98
C ARG A 759 -13.23 17.29 12.30
N ARG A 760 -14.18 18.05 11.72
CA ARG A 760 -15.63 17.82 11.90
C ARG A 760 -16.05 16.47 11.35
N GLU A 761 -15.61 16.14 10.14
CA GLU A 761 -15.96 14.89 9.44
C GLU A 761 -15.31 13.68 10.15
N LEU A 762 -14.05 13.77 10.57
CA LEU A 762 -13.41 12.74 11.41
C LEU A 762 -14.16 12.52 12.73
N ASN A 763 -14.63 13.60 13.37
CA ASN A 763 -15.44 13.47 14.59
C ASN A 763 -16.81 12.82 14.30
N ALA A 764 -17.44 13.11 13.16
CA ALA A 764 -18.67 12.42 12.74
C ALA A 764 -18.42 10.93 12.49
N LEU A 765 -17.31 10.56 11.85
CA LEU A 765 -16.91 9.16 11.64
C LEU A 765 -16.73 8.42 12.98
N ARG A 766 -16.04 9.04 13.94
CA ARG A 766 -15.87 8.51 15.30
C ARG A 766 -17.18 8.35 16.06
N LEU A 767 -18.08 9.31 15.94
CA LEU A 767 -19.40 9.26 16.59
C LEU A 767 -20.32 8.21 15.95
N LYS A 768 -20.19 7.93 14.65
CA LYS A 768 -21.02 6.97 13.90
C LYS A 768 -20.49 5.53 13.96
N TRP A 769 -19.18 5.33 13.88
CA TRP A 769 -18.53 4.03 13.71
C TRP A 769 -17.43 3.71 14.74
N GLY A 770 -17.43 4.39 15.89
CA GLY A 770 -16.34 4.35 16.87
C GLY A 770 -15.88 2.94 17.28
N GLU A 771 -16.82 2.01 17.48
CA GLU A 771 -16.52 0.60 17.82
C GLU A 771 -15.74 -0.11 16.71
N THR A 772 -16.18 0.03 15.45
CA THR A 772 -15.47 -0.53 14.28
C THR A 772 -14.11 0.15 14.05
N LEU A 773 -13.99 1.45 14.35
CA LEU A 773 -12.71 2.17 14.28
C LEU A 773 -11.71 1.74 15.37
N VAL A 774 -12.16 1.19 16.51
CA VAL A 774 -11.22 0.64 17.52
C VAL A 774 -10.84 -0.82 17.24
N SER A 775 -11.72 -1.60 16.61
CA SER A 775 -11.50 -3.02 16.31
C SER A 775 -11.86 -3.35 14.85
N ASP A 776 -11.00 -2.96 13.92
CA ASP A 776 -11.12 -3.34 12.51
C ASP A 776 -11.02 -4.89 12.38
N PRO A 777 -12.06 -5.60 11.88
CA PRO A 777 -11.99 -7.05 11.74
C PRO A 777 -10.93 -7.50 10.73
N LEU A 778 -10.63 -6.67 9.72
CA LEU A 778 -9.71 -6.98 8.63
C LEU A 778 -8.29 -6.46 8.85
N TYR A 779 -7.96 -6.13 10.11
CA TYR A 779 -6.62 -5.76 10.54
C TYR A 779 -6.28 -6.40 11.88
N SER A 780 -5.15 -7.13 11.96
CA SER A 780 -4.79 -7.86 13.18
C SER A 780 -4.62 -6.93 14.39
N PRO A 781 -5.07 -7.31 15.60
CA PRO A 781 -4.79 -6.57 16.83
C PRO A 781 -3.29 -6.50 17.16
N CYS A 782 -2.50 -7.44 16.64
CA CYS A 782 -1.05 -7.55 16.82
C CYS A 782 -0.24 -6.61 15.91
N LEU A 783 -0.85 -5.91 14.94
CA LEU A 783 -0.16 -4.95 14.04
C LEU A 783 -0.30 -3.50 14.51
N ASN A 784 0.61 -2.62 14.08
CA ASN A 784 0.69 -1.21 14.50
C ASN A 784 -0.55 -0.36 14.12
N ARG A 785 -0.88 0.69 14.88
CA ARG A 785 -1.96 1.66 14.56
C ARG A 785 -1.45 3.06 14.20
N ASP A 786 -0.22 3.12 13.72
CA ASP A 786 0.41 4.39 13.41
C ASP A 786 -0.02 4.89 12.02
N ALA A 787 0.60 5.99 11.56
CA ALA A 787 0.31 6.63 10.27
C ALA A 787 0.39 5.68 9.06
N TYR A 788 1.26 4.67 9.12
CA TYR A 788 1.50 3.69 8.05
C TYR A 788 1.16 2.27 8.55
N PRO A 789 -0.02 1.72 8.21
CA PRO A 789 -0.39 0.35 8.57
C PRO A 789 0.60 -0.68 8.04
N TYR A 790 0.69 -1.84 8.70
CA TYR A 790 1.57 -2.97 8.35
C TYR A 790 3.09 -2.70 8.43
N THR A 791 3.53 -1.58 9.00
CA THR A 791 4.95 -1.26 9.17
C THR A 791 5.55 -1.76 10.50
N GLY A 792 4.71 -2.25 11.42
CA GLY A 792 5.16 -2.72 12.74
C GLY A 792 4.15 -3.58 13.50
N ILE A 793 4.57 -4.00 14.69
CA ILE A 793 3.84 -4.86 15.63
C ILE A 793 3.32 -3.99 16.78
N ALA A 794 2.08 -4.16 17.22
CA ALA A 794 1.49 -3.42 18.34
C ALA A 794 2.23 -3.68 19.66
N TRP A 795 2.45 -2.63 20.44
CA TRP A 795 3.02 -2.72 21.79
C TRP A 795 2.14 -1.96 22.79
N PRO A 796 1.61 -2.61 23.85
CA PRO A 796 1.26 -4.04 23.85
C PRO A 796 0.35 -4.41 22.64
N PRO A 797 0.18 -5.70 22.31
CA PRO A 797 -0.93 -6.12 21.47
C PRO A 797 -2.26 -5.61 22.01
N ARG A 798 -3.18 -5.30 21.10
CA ARG A 798 -4.58 -5.03 21.43
C ARG A 798 -5.29 -6.34 21.78
N ASP A 799 -6.57 -6.25 22.16
CA ASP A 799 -7.40 -7.40 22.52
C ASP A 799 -7.23 -8.59 21.56
N ARG A 800 -6.86 -9.73 22.14
CA ARG A 800 -6.59 -11.00 21.47
C ARG A 800 -7.70 -12.05 21.66
N ALA A 801 -8.90 -11.63 22.06
CA ALA A 801 -10.10 -12.46 21.99
C ALA A 801 -10.38 -12.95 20.56
N MET A 802 -11.16 -14.02 20.42
CA MET A 802 -11.55 -14.57 19.11
C MET A 802 -12.28 -13.51 18.27
N ARG A 803 -11.84 -13.32 17.02
CA ARG A 803 -12.36 -12.33 16.08
C ARG A 803 -13.22 -13.00 15.01
N LEU A 804 -14.28 -12.31 14.59
CA LEU A 804 -15.17 -12.69 13.50
C LEU A 804 -15.29 -11.53 12.51
N ASN A 805 -15.40 -11.82 11.20
CA ASN A 805 -15.62 -10.80 10.16
C ASN A 805 -17.11 -10.38 10.13
N GLN A 806 -17.58 -9.80 11.23
CA GLN A 806 -19.00 -9.42 11.39
C GLN A 806 -19.35 -8.10 10.67
N PRO A 807 -20.62 -7.95 10.23
CA PRO A 807 -21.18 -6.67 9.82
C PRO A 807 -21.03 -5.60 10.92
N PRO A 808 -20.37 -4.46 10.65
CA PRO A 808 -20.25 -3.37 11.62
C PRO A 808 -21.62 -2.77 11.91
N GLN A 809 -21.82 -2.31 13.14
CA GLN A 809 -23.03 -1.65 13.57
C GLN A 809 -22.76 -0.15 13.77
N PRO A 810 -23.58 0.76 13.22
CA PRO A 810 -23.46 2.16 13.56
C PRO A 810 -23.91 2.37 15.02
N ASN A 811 -23.21 3.25 15.73
CA ASN A 811 -23.48 3.59 17.12
C ASN A 811 -24.95 3.98 17.32
N THR A 812 -25.54 3.58 18.45
CA THR A 812 -27.00 3.66 18.71
C THR A 812 -27.62 5.05 18.55
N MET A 813 -26.86 6.14 18.74
CA MET A 813 -27.34 7.51 18.50
C MET A 813 -27.70 7.78 17.02
N PHE A 814 -27.09 7.07 16.07
CA PHE A 814 -27.39 7.20 14.65
C PHE A 814 -28.51 6.27 14.16
N LYS A 815 -28.79 5.16 14.87
CA LYS A 815 -29.92 4.26 14.55
C LYS A 815 -31.32 4.89 14.68
N TRP A 816 -31.41 6.09 15.27
CA TRP A 816 -32.63 6.91 15.37
C TRP A 816 -32.68 8.07 14.36
N LEU A 817 -31.63 8.26 13.57
CA LEU A 817 -31.48 9.35 12.58
C LEU A 817 -31.38 8.84 11.13
N SER A 818 -31.10 7.55 10.95
CA SER A 818 -31.32 6.77 9.73
C SER A 818 -32.76 6.26 9.67
#